data_AF-A0A495ZMU5-F1
#
_entry.id   AF-A0A495ZMU5-F1
#
_cell.length_a   1.000
_cell.length_b   1.000
_cell.length_c   1.000
_cell.angle_alpha   90.00
_cell.angle_beta   90.00
_cell.angle_gamma   90.00
#
_symmetry.space_group_name_H-M   'P 1'
#
loop_
_entity.id
_entity.type
_entity.pdbx_description
1 polymer ?
#
loop_
_entity_poly.entity_id
_entity_poly.type
_entity_poly.pdbx_seq_one_letter_code
_entity_poly.pdbx_strand_id
1 'polypeptide(L)'
;MFLTHTGNKRRSIPIVLLVCVVFWRIGAPSPANSQPAQIAIVLPTATSGISDGDVQYARSVAKRFSRMLGIIGFSTDTFEESLISKAQLKSRKLIVLPLNAVLSAQATRLLKNFVAGGGKLFVTYNLADTVAPLLGLRQTDWLKEESPGQFASIQLNAPEIPDIPTSIRQASWNITVATPTTSQTKVIGYWHNMAGESTGLPAIFMGEGGVFFSHIFLPDDILTKTRFLAALLGHLIPEFRQPLAKRAIETMTAVGHTDGLKALEAFVQESGVPEAGHALETGKRLMEKTRVEYNSKAYNPAITTARASRVAFSKAYFLSHVSLETEGRAVWNHSGLGAYPGDWDRSAKELAEAGVNMILPNMAWAGVAHYSSKVLPQSKTFTQYGDQLAQCVAAARTYGLEVHVWKITWNLEGAPKGFIEKMRKDGRTQVSATGKPLNWLCPSHPKNVQLELESILEIVTNYDVDGIHLDYIRYPGSHACYCEACRKRFVLATRQQVDAWPAAVLPNTGKYGDRYIAWRSQQITRLVRLLHKRLREANPNIELSVAVFGGYPACVTSIGQDWIAWAKAGYVDFVCPMNYTENTNYFTRLLVDQIALMPKDVAIYPGIGATATNSLLTPDAVVEQIYLSRSLGASGWTIFDYSLDISETVLPAIGMGVAKSKAQPPHTSRLNRDLRD
;
A
#
# COMPACT_ATOMS: atom_id res chain seq x y z
N MET A 1 41.64 33.73 -54.56
CA MET A 1 42.09 33.27 -55.89
C MET A 1 41.55 31.85 -56.09
N PHE A 2 40.78 31.65 -57.17
CA PHE A 2 40.15 30.45 -57.74
C PHE A 2 40.30 29.04 -57.08
N LEU A 3 39.14 28.36 -56.89
CA LEU A 3 38.71 27.01 -57.35
C LEU A 3 39.83 25.96 -57.63
N THR A 4 39.78 24.65 -57.30
CA THR A 4 38.67 23.66 -57.26
C THR A 4 39.19 22.27 -56.79
N HIS A 5 38.33 21.49 -56.11
CA HIS A 5 38.06 20.02 -56.24
C HIS A 5 39.20 18.98 -56.42
N THR A 6 39.25 17.81 -55.76
CA THR A 6 38.19 16.85 -55.34
C THR A 6 38.74 15.84 -54.30
N GLY A 7 37.84 15.29 -53.47
CA GLY A 7 37.80 13.85 -53.16
C GLY A 7 38.65 13.30 -52.01
N ASN A 8 38.24 13.55 -50.76
CA ASN A 8 38.80 12.86 -49.59
C ASN A 8 38.00 11.58 -49.26
N LYS A 9 38.64 10.41 -49.38
CA LYS A 9 38.16 9.13 -48.86
C LYS A 9 39.01 8.78 -47.63
N ARG A 10 38.40 8.68 -46.44
CA ARG A 10 38.74 7.65 -45.42
C ARG A 10 37.73 7.63 -44.25
N ARG A 11 36.99 6.52 -44.23
CA ARG A 11 36.61 5.66 -43.09
C ARG A 11 35.82 6.30 -41.94
N SER A 12 34.50 6.27 -42.10
CA SER A 12 33.53 6.13 -41.02
C SER A 12 33.37 4.64 -40.63
N ILE A 13 33.48 4.35 -39.33
CA ILE A 13 33.11 3.07 -38.71
C ILE A 13 31.60 3.14 -38.44
N PRO A 14 30.76 2.23 -38.95
CA PRO A 14 29.34 2.24 -38.63
C PRO A 14 29.11 1.53 -37.29
N ILE A 15 28.62 2.28 -36.30
CA ILE A 15 27.94 1.73 -35.13
C ILE A 15 26.64 1.13 -35.64
N VAL A 16 26.60 -0.19 -35.77
CA VAL A 16 25.38 -0.94 -36.07
C VAL A 16 24.57 -1.01 -34.77
N LEU A 17 23.56 -0.13 -34.66
CA LEU A 17 22.44 -0.31 -33.75
C LEU A 17 21.63 -1.50 -34.24
N LEU A 18 21.85 -2.67 -33.64
CA LEU A 18 21.02 -3.85 -33.86
C LEU A 18 19.73 -3.70 -33.05
N VAL A 19 18.72 -3.03 -33.63
CA VAL A 19 17.35 -3.09 -33.14
C VAL A 19 16.80 -4.46 -33.53
N CYS A 20 16.96 -5.45 -32.64
CA CYS A 20 16.23 -6.70 -32.75
C CYS A 20 14.76 -6.45 -32.41
N VAL A 21 13.96 -6.15 -33.43
CA VAL A 21 12.50 -6.26 -33.36
C VAL A 21 12.17 -7.75 -33.31
N VAL A 22 12.16 -8.33 -32.11
CA VAL A 22 11.55 -9.63 -31.88
C VAL A 22 10.04 -9.41 -31.84
N PHE A 23 9.39 -9.66 -32.97
CA PHE A 23 7.94 -9.87 -33.01
C PHE A 23 7.61 -11.14 -32.23
N TRP A 24 7.42 -11.02 -30.91
CA TRP A 24 6.66 -12.02 -30.18
C TRP A 24 5.19 -11.83 -30.57
N ARG A 25 4.67 -12.75 -31.38
CA ARG A 25 3.23 -12.94 -31.53
C ARG A 25 2.69 -13.25 -30.14
N ILE A 26 2.09 -12.24 -29.51
CA ILE A 26 1.15 -12.44 -28.42
C ILE A 26 0.03 -13.27 -29.05
N GLY A 27 0.08 -14.58 -28.83
CA GLY A 27 -1.13 -15.37 -28.89
C GLY A 27 -2.09 -14.70 -27.91
N ALA A 28 -3.19 -14.14 -28.43
CA ALA A 28 -4.35 -13.95 -27.59
C ALA A 28 -4.56 -15.25 -26.80
N PRO A 29 -4.81 -15.21 -25.48
CA PRO A 29 -5.13 -16.42 -24.77
C PRO A 29 -6.32 -17.04 -25.51
N SER A 30 -6.08 -18.18 -26.17
CA SER A 30 -7.14 -19.09 -26.55
C SER A 30 -7.99 -19.26 -25.28
N PRO A 31 -9.33 -19.27 -25.36
CA PRO A 31 -10.15 -19.61 -24.22
C PRO A 31 -9.87 -21.08 -23.91
N ALA A 32 -8.80 -21.34 -23.16
CA ALA A 32 -8.59 -22.59 -22.50
C ALA A 32 -9.85 -22.80 -21.66
N ASN A 33 -10.47 -23.96 -21.80
CA ASN A 33 -11.53 -24.45 -20.92
C ASN A 33 -11.07 -24.26 -19.46
N SER A 34 -11.35 -23.09 -18.89
CA SER A 34 -10.96 -22.78 -17.52
C SER A 34 -11.92 -23.56 -16.65
N GLN A 35 -11.44 -24.66 -16.07
CA GLN A 35 -12.23 -25.34 -15.06
C GLN A 35 -12.61 -24.30 -13.99
N PRO A 36 -13.89 -24.22 -13.60
CA PRO A 36 -14.34 -23.26 -12.61
C PRO A 36 -13.55 -23.42 -11.31
N ALA A 37 -13.18 -22.30 -10.69
CA ALA A 37 -12.34 -22.28 -9.50
C ALA A 37 -12.88 -23.19 -8.37
N GLN A 38 -12.02 -23.83 -7.60
CA GLN A 38 -12.47 -24.67 -6.48
C GLN A 38 -12.99 -23.84 -5.29
N ILE A 39 -12.73 -22.54 -5.29
CA ILE A 39 -13.16 -21.59 -4.25
C ILE A 39 -14.04 -20.53 -4.91
N ALA A 40 -15.15 -20.18 -4.26
CA ALA A 40 -15.93 -19.00 -4.62
C ALA A 40 -16.14 -18.07 -3.43
N ILE A 41 -16.19 -16.77 -3.70
CA ILE A 41 -16.54 -15.74 -2.72
C ILE A 41 -17.90 -15.17 -3.10
N VAL A 42 -18.85 -15.24 -2.19
CA VAL A 42 -20.24 -14.87 -2.43
C VAL A 42 -20.57 -13.58 -1.69
N LEU A 43 -20.67 -12.48 -2.43
CA LEU A 43 -20.94 -11.15 -1.89
C LEU A 43 -22.43 -10.99 -1.50
N PRO A 44 -22.75 -10.17 -0.50
CA PRO A 44 -24.13 -9.78 -0.23
C PRO A 44 -24.72 -9.02 -1.43
N THR A 45 -26.03 -9.14 -1.64
CA THR A 45 -26.79 -8.35 -2.62
C THR A 45 -27.44 -7.16 -1.92
N ALA A 46 -27.39 -5.99 -2.54
CA ALA A 46 -28.03 -4.78 -2.01
C ALA A 46 -29.55 -5.01 -1.87
N THR A 47 -30.10 -4.66 -0.71
CA THR A 47 -31.54 -4.77 -0.39
C THR A 47 -31.94 -3.60 0.50
N SER A 48 -33.20 -3.52 0.94
CA SER A 48 -33.62 -2.49 1.91
C SER A 48 -32.86 -2.55 3.25
N GLY A 49 -32.30 -3.72 3.61
CA GLY A 49 -31.53 -3.93 4.83
C GLY A 49 -30.01 -4.04 4.64
N ILE A 50 -29.52 -3.95 3.40
CA ILE A 50 -28.09 -4.03 3.05
C ILE A 50 -27.76 -2.86 2.14
N SER A 51 -26.95 -1.92 2.61
CA SER A 51 -26.62 -0.72 1.85
C SER A 51 -25.60 -1.01 0.74
N ASP A 52 -25.56 -0.15 -0.28
CA ASP A 52 -24.50 -0.20 -1.30
C ASP A 52 -23.10 -0.07 -0.67
N GLY A 53 -22.98 0.68 0.43
CA GLY A 53 -21.74 0.81 1.18
C GLY A 53 -21.26 -0.53 1.75
N ASP A 54 -22.18 -1.34 2.29
CA ASP A 54 -21.86 -2.66 2.83
C ASP A 54 -21.40 -3.62 1.72
N VAL A 55 -22.05 -3.57 0.56
CA VAL A 55 -21.66 -4.37 -0.62
C VAL A 55 -20.27 -3.96 -1.11
N GLN A 56 -19.98 -2.66 -1.19
CA GLN A 56 -18.64 -2.18 -1.57
C GLN A 56 -17.58 -2.59 -0.55
N TYR A 57 -17.91 -2.57 0.74
CA TYR A 57 -16.99 -3.02 1.77
C TYR A 57 -16.74 -4.52 1.71
N ALA A 58 -17.79 -5.33 1.50
CA ALA A 58 -17.66 -6.77 1.27
C ALA A 58 -16.80 -7.08 0.04
N ARG A 59 -16.91 -6.29 -1.04
CA ARG A 59 -16.02 -6.40 -2.22
C ARG A 59 -14.55 -6.14 -1.87
N SER A 60 -14.26 -5.17 -1.00
CA SER A 60 -12.90 -4.91 -0.52
C SER A 60 -12.34 -6.11 0.26
N VAL A 61 -13.14 -6.68 1.16
CA VAL A 61 -12.76 -7.89 1.92
C VAL A 61 -12.57 -9.09 0.98
N ALA A 62 -13.45 -9.28 0.00
CA ALA A 62 -13.34 -10.33 -1.01
C ALA A 62 -12.04 -10.20 -1.81
N LYS A 63 -11.69 -9.00 -2.27
CA LYS A 63 -10.42 -8.75 -2.98
C LYS A 63 -9.20 -9.16 -2.14
N ARG A 64 -9.23 -8.86 -0.83
CA ARG A 64 -8.17 -9.27 0.11
C ARG A 64 -8.09 -10.80 0.23
N PHE A 65 -9.22 -11.48 0.40
CA PHE A 65 -9.27 -12.95 0.41
C PHE A 65 -8.76 -13.57 -0.89
N SER A 66 -9.26 -13.10 -2.05
CA SER A 66 -8.81 -13.57 -3.37
C SER A 66 -7.30 -13.43 -3.54
N ARG A 67 -6.74 -12.32 -3.08
CA ARG A 67 -5.29 -12.08 -3.09
C ARG A 67 -4.54 -13.10 -2.23
N MET A 68 -4.95 -13.28 -0.98
CA MET A 68 -4.30 -14.23 -0.06
C MET A 68 -4.38 -15.67 -0.58
N LEU A 69 -5.54 -16.07 -1.11
CA LEU A 69 -5.75 -17.37 -1.75
C LEU A 69 -4.88 -17.54 -3.01
N GLY A 70 -4.73 -16.48 -3.81
CA GLY A 70 -3.83 -16.44 -4.97
C GLY A 70 -2.37 -16.64 -4.59
N ILE A 71 -1.90 -16.04 -3.49
CA ILE A 71 -0.53 -16.25 -2.98
C ILE A 71 -0.26 -17.74 -2.74
N ILE A 72 -1.23 -18.45 -2.16
CA ILE A 72 -1.13 -19.88 -1.84
C ILE A 72 -1.64 -20.80 -2.97
N GLY A 73 -1.89 -20.25 -4.16
CA GLY A 73 -2.07 -21.04 -5.39
C GLY A 73 -3.51 -21.35 -5.78
N PHE A 74 -4.50 -20.69 -5.17
CA PHE A 74 -5.91 -20.85 -5.54
C PHE A 74 -6.45 -19.63 -6.27
N SER A 75 -7.14 -19.87 -7.38
CA SER A 75 -8.03 -18.88 -8.00
C SER A 75 -9.38 -18.85 -7.28
N THR A 76 -10.08 -17.72 -7.40
CA THR A 76 -11.41 -17.54 -6.82
C THR A 76 -12.36 -16.94 -7.84
N ASP A 77 -13.58 -17.43 -7.90
CA ASP A 77 -14.67 -16.74 -8.58
C ASP A 77 -15.46 -15.91 -7.57
N THR A 78 -15.80 -14.67 -7.92
CA THR A 78 -16.55 -13.75 -7.04
C THR A 78 -17.86 -13.35 -7.71
N PHE A 79 -18.97 -13.54 -7.02
CA PHE A 79 -20.31 -13.18 -7.51
C PHE A 79 -21.24 -12.83 -6.34
N GLU A 80 -22.36 -12.18 -6.64
CA GLU A 80 -23.35 -11.82 -5.63
C GLU A 80 -24.26 -13.00 -5.27
N GLU A 81 -24.81 -13.01 -4.05
CA GLU A 81 -25.64 -14.11 -3.56
C GLU A 81 -26.88 -14.38 -4.41
N SER A 82 -27.43 -13.33 -5.03
CA SER A 82 -28.58 -13.43 -5.94
C SER A 82 -28.30 -14.33 -7.16
N LEU A 83 -27.02 -14.54 -7.50
CA LEU A 83 -26.58 -15.38 -8.62
C LEU A 83 -26.26 -16.82 -8.21
N ILE A 84 -26.40 -17.19 -6.92
CA ILE A 84 -26.16 -18.56 -6.47
C ILE A 84 -27.12 -19.53 -7.15
N SER A 85 -26.55 -20.56 -7.78
CA SER A 85 -27.28 -21.65 -8.42
C SER A 85 -26.56 -22.98 -8.20
N LYS A 86 -27.25 -24.11 -8.45
CA LYS A 86 -26.62 -25.45 -8.40
C LYS A 86 -25.41 -25.54 -9.35
N ALA A 87 -25.50 -24.93 -10.53
CA ALA A 87 -24.41 -24.90 -11.49
C ALA A 87 -23.18 -24.16 -10.94
N GLN A 88 -23.39 -23.01 -10.29
CA GLN A 88 -22.31 -22.22 -9.68
C GLN A 88 -21.61 -22.94 -8.51
N LEU A 89 -22.32 -23.81 -7.79
CA LEU A 89 -21.76 -24.53 -6.64
C LEU A 89 -21.12 -25.89 -6.98
N LYS A 90 -21.47 -26.50 -8.13
CA LYS A 90 -21.16 -27.90 -8.46
C LYS A 90 -19.67 -28.27 -8.38
N SER A 91 -18.77 -27.36 -8.74
CA SER A 91 -17.31 -27.59 -8.77
C SER A 91 -16.57 -27.02 -7.55
N ARG A 92 -17.29 -26.38 -6.63
CA ARG A 92 -16.68 -25.68 -5.49
C ARG A 92 -16.40 -26.69 -4.38
N LYS A 93 -15.34 -26.43 -3.63
CA LYS A 93 -14.98 -27.12 -2.38
C LYS A 93 -15.13 -26.19 -1.18
N LEU A 94 -14.94 -24.88 -1.40
CA LEU A 94 -15.07 -23.83 -0.40
C LEU A 94 -15.95 -22.69 -0.92
N ILE A 95 -16.86 -22.20 -0.08
CA ILE A 95 -17.57 -20.94 -0.27
C ILE A 95 -17.20 -19.99 0.85
N VAL A 96 -16.69 -18.81 0.50
CA VAL A 96 -16.41 -17.72 1.43
C VAL A 96 -17.59 -16.76 1.45
N LEU A 97 -18.09 -16.43 2.64
CA LEU A 97 -19.19 -15.50 2.89
C LEU A 97 -18.66 -14.29 3.67
N PRO A 98 -18.16 -13.25 2.99
CA PRO A 98 -17.73 -12.03 3.63
C PRO A 98 -18.94 -11.14 3.94
N LEU A 99 -19.22 -10.89 5.22
CA LEU A 99 -20.23 -9.91 5.66
C LEU A 99 -21.68 -10.24 5.25
N ASN A 100 -22.02 -11.47 4.87
CA ASN A 100 -23.39 -11.85 4.50
C ASN A 100 -24.32 -11.93 5.73
N ALA A 101 -24.92 -10.80 6.11
CA ALA A 101 -25.86 -10.72 7.25
C ALA A 101 -27.20 -11.41 6.99
N VAL A 102 -27.67 -11.35 5.74
CA VAL A 102 -28.95 -11.93 5.33
C VAL A 102 -28.72 -12.69 4.03
N LEU A 103 -29.30 -13.88 3.93
CA LEU A 103 -29.26 -14.73 2.74
C LEU A 103 -30.69 -15.09 2.32
N SER A 104 -30.96 -15.05 1.02
CA SER A 104 -32.25 -15.53 0.50
C SER A 104 -32.54 -16.99 0.88
N ALA A 105 -33.83 -17.37 0.93
CA ALA A 105 -34.23 -18.75 1.18
C ALA A 105 -33.68 -19.74 0.14
N GLN A 106 -33.53 -19.30 -1.11
CA GLN A 106 -32.89 -20.07 -2.17
C GLN A 106 -31.40 -20.28 -1.88
N ALA A 107 -30.65 -19.21 -1.61
CA ALA A 107 -29.24 -19.27 -1.29
C ALA A 107 -28.99 -20.18 -0.08
N THR A 108 -29.75 -20.00 0.99
CA THR A 108 -29.72 -20.84 2.19
C THR A 108 -29.88 -22.33 1.87
N ARG A 109 -30.90 -22.69 1.08
CA ARG A 109 -31.16 -24.09 0.69
C ARG A 109 -30.01 -24.68 -0.12
N LEU A 110 -29.45 -23.89 -1.03
CA LEU A 110 -28.34 -24.32 -1.88
C LEU A 110 -27.05 -24.50 -1.08
N LEU A 111 -26.74 -23.59 -0.15
CA LEU A 111 -25.60 -23.72 0.77
C LEU A 111 -25.76 -24.92 1.72
N LYS A 112 -26.97 -25.17 2.23
CA LYS A 112 -27.24 -26.38 3.03
C LYS A 112 -26.94 -27.66 2.25
N ASN A 113 -27.41 -27.75 1.00
CA ASN A 113 -27.13 -28.91 0.15
C ASN A 113 -25.63 -29.03 -0.20
N PHE A 114 -24.96 -27.90 -0.39
CA PHE A 114 -23.52 -27.84 -0.63
C PHE A 114 -22.72 -28.39 0.55
N VAL A 115 -23.04 -27.96 1.78
CA VAL A 115 -22.41 -28.46 3.01
C VAL A 115 -22.71 -29.94 3.22
N ALA A 116 -23.97 -30.37 3.03
CA ALA A 116 -24.35 -31.78 3.10
C ALA A 116 -23.62 -32.66 2.07
N GLY A 117 -23.22 -32.08 0.92
CA GLY A 117 -22.38 -32.73 -0.09
C GLY A 117 -20.88 -32.72 0.21
N GLY A 118 -20.48 -32.29 1.41
CA GLY A 118 -19.07 -32.22 1.84
C GLY A 118 -18.37 -30.89 1.57
N GLY A 119 -19.05 -29.93 0.95
CA GLY A 119 -18.54 -28.58 0.75
C GLY A 119 -18.35 -27.84 2.08
N LYS A 120 -17.47 -26.85 2.10
CA LYS A 120 -17.11 -26.11 3.32
C LYS A 120 -17.44 -24.63 3.19
N LEU A 121 -17.85 -24.01 4.29
CA LEU A 121 -18.07 -22.56 4.37
C LEU A 121 -16.94 -21.88 5.14
N PHE A 122 -16.58 -20.67 4.72
CA PHE A 122 -15.76 -19.75 5.51
C PHE A 122 -16.54 -18.46 5.70
N VAL A 123 -17.06 -18.24 6.90
CA VAL A 123 -17.94 -17.11 7.23
C VAL A 123 -17.18 -16.11 8.08
N THR A 124 -17.29 -14.82 7.76
CA THR A 124 -16.59 -13.75 8.50
C THR A 124 -17.55 -12.68 8.99
N TYR A 125 -17.40 -12.28 10.26
CA TYR A 125 -18.14 -11.24 10.96
C TYR A 125 -19.64 -11.49 11.10
N ASN A 126 -20.41 -11.39 10.01
CA ASN A 126 -21.85 -11.59 10.08
C ASN A 126 -22.18 -13.09 10.05
N LEU A 127 -22.88 -13.59 11.07
CA LEU A 127 -23.30 -14.98 11.18
C LEU A 127 -24.82 -15.09 11.07
N ALA A 128 -25.32 -15.13 9.82
CA ALA A 128 -26.75 -15.26 9.57
C ALA A 128 -27.35 -16.51 10.28
N ASP A 129 -28.53 -16.37 10.89
CA ASP A 129 -29.22 -17.45 11.60
C ASP A 129 -29.49 -18.69 10.74
N THR A 130 -29.58 -18.50 9.42
CA THR A 130 -29.75 -19.59 8.45
C THR A 130 -28.46 -20.35 8.14
N VAL A 131 -27.30 -19.76 8.41
CA VAL A 131 -25.97 -20.33 8.18
C VAL A 131 -25.33 -20.84 9.47
N ALA A 132 -25.57 -20.18 10.61
CA ALA A 132 -25.00 -20.58 11.90
C ALA A 132 -25.17 -22.08 12.22
N PRO A 133 -26.35 -22.70 12.00
CA PRO A 133 -26.53 -24.13 12.24
C PRO A 133 -25.71 -25.02 11.31
N LEU A 134 -25.38 -24.56 10.10
CA LEU A 134 -24.50 -25.31 9.17
C LEU A 134 -23.07 -25.42 9.70
N LEU A 135 -22.66 -24.49 10.57
CA LEU A 135 -21.36 -24.49 11.24
C LEU A 135 -21.42 -25.08 12.66
N GLY A 136 -22.58 -25.55 13.12
CA GLY A 136 -22.78 -25.97 14.51
C GLY A 136 -22.61 -24.81 15.50
N LEU A 137 -23.10 -23.62 15.13
CA LEU A 137 -22.99 -22.40 15.91
C LEU A 137 -24.34 -21.74 16.12
N ARG A 138 -24.39 -20.85 17.11
CA ARG A 138 -25.43 -19.84 17.29
C ARG A 138 -24.77 -18.51 17.66
N GLN A 139 -25.18 -17.43 17.01
CA GLN A 139 -24.77 -16.09 17.44
C GLN A 139 -25.48 -15.73 18.74
N THR A 140 -24.75 -15.20 19.72
CA THR A 140 -25.28 -14.86 21.04
C THR A 140 -25.20 -13.38 21.35
N ASP A 141 -24.25 -12.65 20.77
CA ASP A 141 -24.07 -11.22 21.04
C ASP A 141 -23.29 -10.51 19.93
N TRP A 142 -23.20 -9.19 20.03
CA TRP A 142 -22.30 -8.33 19.28
C TRP A 142 -21.64 -7.36 20.24
N LEU A 143 -20.31 -7.32 20.26
CA LEU A 143 -19.55 -6.49 21.19
C LEU A 143 -18.74 -5.45 20.43
N LYS A 144 -18.79 -4.21 20.89
CA LYS A 144 -17.84 -3.16 20.53
C LYS A 144 -16.70 -3.14 21.53
N GLU A 145 -15.49 -2.79 21.10
CA GLU A 145 -14.39 -2.60 22.03
C GLU A 145 -14.74 -1.52 23.08
N GLU A 146 -14.42 -1.79 24.35
CA GLU A 146 -14.54 -0.88 25.48
C GLU A 146 -13.34 0.08 25.56
N SER A 147 -12.17 -0.40 25.15
CA SER A 147 -10.93 0.38 25.09
C SER A 147 -10.15 0.03 23.81
N PRO A 148 -9.41 1.00 23.22
CA PRO A 148 -8.63 0.76 22.02
C PRO A 148 -7.68 -0.42 22.17
N GLY A 149 -7.80 -1.39 21.27
CA GLY A 149 -6.90 -2.56 21.26
C GLY A 149 -7.31 -3.67 22.21
N GLN A 150 -8.57 -3.69 22.68
CA GLN A 150 -9.15 -4.86 23.36
C GLN A 150 -9.10 -6.11 22.48
N PHE A 151 -9.29 -5.96 21.17
CA PHE A 151 -9.18 -7.04 20.18
C PHE A 151 -8.00 -6.74 19.26
N ALA A 152 -6.79 -7.07 19.71
CA ALA A 152 -5.55 -6.74 19.00
C ALA A 152 -4.91 -7.92 18.28
N SER A 153 -5.12 -9.12 18.81
CA SER A 153 -4.58 -10.36 18.25
C SER A 153 -5.46 -11.56 18.57
N ILE A 154 -5.22 -12.65 17.87
CA ILE A 154 -5.87 -13.93 18.04
C ILE A 154 -4.80 -14.95 18.38
N GLN A 155 -4.90 -15.57 19.55
CA GLN A 155 -4.08 -16.72 19.90
C GLN A 155 -4.77 -17.99 19.44
N LEU A 156 -4.06 -18.79 18.64
CA LEU A 156 -4.58 -19.98 18.01
C LEU A 156 -4.21 -21.22 18.82
N ASN A 157 -5.19 -22.08 19.05
CA ASN A 157 -5.03 -23.34 19.74
C ASN A 157 -5.73 -24.46 18.96
N ALA A 158 -5.00 -25.05 18.02
CA ALA A 158 -5.45 -26.20 17.23
C ALA A 158 -4.25 -27.09 16.84
N PRO A 159 -3.67 -27.83 17.79
CA PRO A 159 -2.50 -28.69 17.54
C PRO A 159 -2.77 -29.77 16.48
N GLU A 160 -4.04 -30.09 16.19
CA GLU A 160 -4.44 -31.01 15.11
C GLU A 160 -4.29 -30.41 13.70
N ILE A 161 -4.02 -29.11 13.57
CA ILE A 161 -3.82 -28.41 12.29
C ILE A 161 -2.31 -28.18 12.11
N PRO A 162 -1.62 -28.96 11.25
CA PRO A 162 -0.20 -28.78 11.01
C PRO A 162 0.10 -27.37 10.48
N ASP A 163 1.20 -26.79 10.97
CA ASP A 163 1.71 -25.46 10.57
C ASP A 163 0.75 -24.28 10.82
N ILE A 164 -0.26 -24.46 11.67
CA ILE A 164 -1.07 -23.33 12.11
C ILE A 164 -0.17 -22.35 12.89
N PRO A 165 -0.21 -21.03 12.58
CA PRO A 165 0.50 -20.05 13.38
C PRO A 165 0.06 -20.10 14.84
N THR A 166 0.94 -19.74 15.77
CA THR A 166 0.57 -19.60 17.19
C THR A 166 -0.35 -18.42 17.42
N SER A 167 -0.17 -17.34 16.66
CA SER A 167 -0.93 -16.11 16.77
C SER A 167 -1.14 -15.44 15.42
N ILE A 168 -2.12 -14.55 15.35
CA ILE A 168 -2.38 -13.63 14.24
C ILE A 168 -2.67 -12.25 14.83
N ARG A 169 -2.05 -11.19 14.33
CA ARG A 169 -2.49 -9.83 14.67
C ARG A 169 -3.77 -9.48 13.94
N GLN A 170 -4.63 -8.73 14.62
CA GLN A 170 -5.94 -8.34 14.11
C GLN A 170 -6.45 -7.18 14.97
N ALA A 171 -6.31 -5.95 14.49
CA ALA A 171 -6.74 -4.74 15.19
C ALA A 171 -8.24 -4.46 15.00
N SER A 172 -9.08 -5.28 15.61
CA SER A 172 -10.54 -5.21 15.53
C SER A 172 -11.13 -4.23 16.56
N TRP A 173 -12.19 -3.53 16.18
CA TRP A 173 -12.91 -2.58 17.06
C TRP A 173 -14.31 -3.07 17.49
N ASN A 174 -14.71 -4.24 16.99
CA ASN A 174 -15.92 -4.96 17.37
C ASN A 174 -15.77 -6.44 17.01
N ILE A 175 -16.65 -7.29 17.51
CA ILE A 175 -16.73 -8.72 17.20
C ILE A 175 -18.17 -9.23 17.27
N THR A 176 -18.45 -10.28 16.50
CA THR A 176 -19.66 -11.09 16.66
C THR A 176 -19.38 -12.25 17.61
N VAL A 177 -20.16 -12.38 18.67
CA VAL A 177 -20.00 -13.46 19.66
C VAL A 177 -20.89 -14.63 19.27
N ALA A 178 -20.32 -15.84 19.25
CA ALA A 178 -21.03 -17.07 18.95
C ALA A 178 -20.67 -18.17 19.95
N THR A 179 -21.54 -19.17 20.05
CA THR A 179 -21.32 -20.35 20.88
C THR A 179 -21.52 -21.63 20.06
N PRO A 180 -20.67 -22.66 20.26
CA PRO A 180 -20.91 -24.00 19.70
C PRO A 180 -22.26 -24.55 20.14
N THR A 181 -23.00 -25.16 19.20
CA THR A 181 -24.25 -25.89 19.46
C THR A 181 -24.08 -27.40 19.32
N THR A 182 -22.89 -27.85 18.91
CA THR A 182 -22.52 -29.27 18.78
C THR A 182 -21.17 -29.50 19.45
N SER A 183 -20.91 -30.74 19.88
CA SER A 183 -19.60 -31.14 20.43
C SER A 183 -18.48 -31.22 19.38
N GLN A 184 -18.84 -31.19 18.10
CA GLN A 184 -17.90 -31.27 16.97
C GLN A 184 -17.35 -29.90 16.56
N THR A 185 -18.04 -28.81 16.90
CA THR A 185 -17.58 -27.45 16.62
C THR A 185 -16.71 -26.95 17.76
N LYS A 186 -15.43 -26.71 17.48
CA LYS A 186 -14.43 -26.25 18.45
C LYS A 186 -14.09 -24.78 18.24
N VAL A 187 -13.71 -24.11 19.34
CA VAL A 187 -12.99 -22.84 19.27
C VAL A 187 -11.51 -23.15 19.02
N ILE A 188 -10.96 -22.58 17.95
CA ILE A 188 -9.55 -22.75 17.57
C ILE A 188 -8.72 -21.49 17.77
N GLY A 189 -9.32 -20.40 18.22
CA GLY A 189 -8.58 -19.21 18.61
C GLY A 189 -9.40 -18.24 19.45
N TYR A 190 -8.70 -17.48 20.29
CA TYR A 190 -9.27 -16.53 21.25
C TYR A 190 -8.68 -15.13 21.05
N TRP A 191 -9.49 -14.11 21.30
CA TRP A 191 -9.06 -12.72 21.25
C TRP A 191 -8.17 -12.34 22.43
N HIS A 192 -7.09 -11.63 22.13
CA HIS A 192 -6.17 -11.05 23.11
C HIS A 192 -6.03 -9.54 22.88
N ASN A 193 -5.83 -8.80 23.98
CA ASN A 193 -5.64 -7.36 23.96
C ASN A 193 -4.20 -6.97 23.54
N MET A 194 -3.91 -5.67 23.46
CA MET A 194 -2.58 -5.14 23.11
C MET A 194 -1.47 -5.55 24.08
N ALA A 195 -1.79 -5.86 25.34
CA ALA A 195 -0.85 -6.38 26.33
C ALA A 195 -0.62 -7.91 26.19
N GLY A 196 -1.32 -8.57 25.26
CA GLY A 196 -1.24 -10.00 25.04
C GLY A 196 -2.08 -10.83 26.02
N GLU A 197 -2.96 -10.20 26.79
CA GLU A 197 -3.83 -10.87 27.76
C GLU A 197 -5.10 -11.39 27.08
N SER A 198 -5.57 -12.57 27.48
CA SER A 198 -6.79 -13.15 26.91
C SER A 198 -8.01 -12.36 27.34
N THR A 199 -8.92 -12.10 26.39
CA THR A 199 -10.24 -11.52 26.70
C THR A 199 -11.27 -12.59 27.09
N GLY A 200 -10.91 -13.88 26.98
CA GLY A 200 -11.83 -15.01 27.13
C GLY A 200 -12.83 -15.17 25.98
N LEU A 201 -12.86 -14.25 25.02
CA LEU A 201 -13.82 -14.25 23.92
C LEU A 201 -13.28 -15.07 22.74
N PRO A 202 -14.05 -16.06 22.23
CA PRO A 202 -13.68 -16.81 21.05
C PRO A 202 -13.56 -15.92 19.80
N ALA A 203 -12.54 -16.16 19.00
CA ALA A 203 -12.33 -15.48 17.72
C ALA A 203 -12.67 -16.37 16.53
N ILE A 204 -12.22 -17.62 16.54
CA ILE A 204 -12.33 -18.51 15.38
C ILE A 204 -12.89 -19.86 15.82
N PHE A 205 -13.88 -20.33 15.08
CA PHE A 205 -14.56 -21.60 15.30
C PHE A 205 -14.39 -22.49 14.08
N MET A 206 -14.23 -23.78 14.32
CA MET A 206 -14.11 -24.79 13.27
C MET A 206 -15.02 -25.97 13.60
N GLY A 207 -15.87 -26.35 12.65
CA GLY A 207 -16.73 -27.53 12.73
C GLY A 207 -16.81 -28.24 11.38
N GLU A 208 -17.64 -29.28 11.28
CA GLU A 208 -17.74 -30.09 10.06
C GLU A 208 -18.15 -29.29 8.82
N GLY A 209 -19.06 -28.31 8.97
CA GLY A 209 -19.52 -27.47 7.87
C GLY A 209 -18.55 -26.36 7.45
N GLY A 210 -17.49 -26.11 8.23
CA GLY A 210 -16.50 -25.10 7.91
C GLY A 210 -16.07 -24.25 9.10
N VAL A 211 -15.77 -22.98 8.83
CA VAL A 211 -15.13 -22.05 9.75
C VAL A 211 -15.94 -20.76 9.89
N PHE A 212 -16.03 -20.26 11.11
CA PHE A 212 -16.50 -18.92 11.41
C PHE A 212 -15.38 -18.11 12.04
N PHE A 213 -15.13 -16.92 11.51
CA PHE A 213 -14.29 -15.91 12.12
C PHE A 213 -15.18 -14.77 12.62
N SER A 214 -15.09 -14.42 13.90
CA SER A 214 -15.94 -13.43 14.58
C SER A 214 -15.80 -12.00 14.06
N HIS A 215 -14.86 -11.75 13.16
CA HIS A 215 -14.67 -10.47 12.50
C HIS A 215 -14.28 -10.66 11.03
N ILE A 216 -14.11 -9.57 10.29
CA ILE A 216 -13.54 -9.56 8.95
C ILE A 216 -12.02 -9.62 9.00
N PHE A 217 -11.38 -10.17 7.97
CA PHE A 217 -9.92 -10.05 7.81
C PHE A 217 -9.54 -8.60 7.53
N LEU A 218 -8.77 -8.00 8.42
CA LEU A 218 -8.18 -6.67 8.25
C LEU A 218 -6.81 -6.76 7.54
N PRO A 219 -6.28 -5.65 6.98
CA PRO A 219 -5.07 -5.68 6.15
C PRO A 219 -3.75 -5.80 6.92
N ASP A 220 -3.77 -5.79 8.25
CA ASP A 220 -2.63 -6.06 9.10
C ASP A 220 -2.22 -7.54 9.03
N ASP A 221 -0.94 -7.86 9.23
CA ASP A 221 -0.37 -9.22 9.38
C ASP A 221 -0.79 -10.21 8.28
N ILE A 222 -0.87 -9.72 7.04
CA ILE A 222 -1.37 -10.51 5.90
C ILE A 222 -0.53 -11.76 5.65
N LEU A 223 0.79 -11.70 5.88
CA LEU A 223 1.66 -12.86 5.66
C LEU A 223 1.32 -14.01 6.61
N THR A 224 1.14 -13.73 7.90
CA THR A 224 0.77 -14.75 8.90
C THR A 224 -0.67 -15.22 8.68
N LYS A 225 -1.60 -14.31 8.38
CA LYS A 225 -2.98 -14.66 8.00
C LYS A 225 -3.03 -15.57 6.76
N THR A 226 -2.14 -15.37 5.79
CA THR A 226 -2.05 -16.22 4.60
C THR A 226 -1.51 -17.62 4.95
N ARG A 227 -0.55 -17.70 5.88
CA ARG A 227 -0.07 -19.00 6.41
C ARG A 227 -1.18 -19.74 7.17
N PHE A 228 -1.93 -19.02 8.00
CA PHE A 228 -3.11 -19.54 8.68
C PHE A 228 -4.14 -20.09 7.69
N LEU A 229 -4.50 -19.34 6.65
CA LEU A 229 -5.43 -19.82 5.63
C LEU A 229 -4.92 -21.09 4.95
N ALA A 230 -3.63 -21.17 4.59
CA ALA A 230 -3.06 -22.38 3.99
C ALA A 230 -3.16 -23.60 4.93
N ALA A 231 -2.76 -23.45 6.21
CA ALA A 231 -2.80 -24.51 7.20
C ALA A 231 -4.25 -24.99 7.45
N LEU A 232 -5.15 -24.04 7.70
CA LEU A 232 -6.56 -24.29 7.95
C LEU A 232 -7.24 -24.96 6.77
N LEU A 233 -7.04 -24.47 5.55
CA LEU A 233 -7.67 -25.02 4.35
C LEU A 233 -7.09 -26.40 3.98
N GLY A 234 -5.78 -26.59 4.13
CA GLY A 234 -5.18 -27.92 3.95
C GLY A 234 -5.68 -28.94 4.96
N HIS A 235 -6.03 -28.52 6.19
CA HIS A 235 -6.69 -29.38 7.17
C HIS A 235 -8.15 -29.65 6.80
N LEU A 236 -8.92 -28.60 6.53
CA LEU A 236 -10.36 -28.64 6.29
C LEU A 236 -10.75 -29.35 4.97
N ILE A 237 -9.90 -29.22 3.95
CA ILE A 237 -10.09 -29.78 2.60
C ILE A 237 -8.78 -30.49 2.22
N PRO A 238 -8.59 -31.77 2.59
CA PRO A 238 -7.32 -32.48 2.37
C PRO A 238 -6.84 -32.48 0.91
N GLU A 239 -7.74 -32.40 -0.07
CA GLU A 239 -7.41 -32.30 -1.49
C GLU A 239 -6.62 -31.03 -1.83
N PHE A 240 -6.67 -29.99 -0.99
CA PHE A 240 -5.92 -28.75 -1.17
C PHE A 240 -4.45 -28.89 -0.78
N ARG A 241 -4.05 -29.91 -0.03
CA ARG A 241 -2.66 -30.09 0.42
C ARG A 241 -1.67 -30.23 -0.73
N GLN A 242 -2.01 -31.00 -1.75
CA GLN A 242 -1.13 -31.20 -2.91
C GLN A 242 -0.93 -29.90 -3.73
N PRO A 243 -2.00 -29.16 -4.12
CA PRO A 243 -1.86 -27.83 -4.72
C PRO A 243 -1.06 -26.85 -3.87
N LEU A 244 -1.30 -26.80 -2.55
CA LEU A 244 -0.57 -25.94 -1.62
C LEU A 244 0.93 -26.27 -1.62
N ALA A 245 1.29 -27.55 -1.53
CA ALA A 245 2.68 -28.00 -1.57
C ALA A 245 3.33 -27.71 -2.92
N LYS A 246 2.61 -27.93 -4.02
CA LYS A 246 3.08 -27.60 -5.38
C LYS A 246 3.38 -26.11 -5.50
N ARG A 247 2.47 -25.25 -5.03
CA ARG A 247 2.67 -23.79 -5.05
C ARG A 247 3.87 -23.36 -4.21
N ALA A 248 4.03 -23.93 -3.01
CA ALA A 248 5.18 -23.65 -2.16
C ALA A 248 6.51 -24.03 -2.84
N ILE A 249 6.53 -25.13 -3.59
CA ILE A 249 7.68 -25.56 -4.40
C ILE A 249 7.96 -24.60 -5.56
N GLU A 250 6.94 -24.27 -6.35
CA GLU A 250 7.06 -23.36 -7.51
C GLU A 250 7.61 -21.99 -7.13
N THR A 251 7.26 -21.51 -5.94
CA THR A 251 7.65 -20.17 -5.47
C THR A 251 8.93 -20.15 -4.66
N MET A 252 9.49 -21.31 -4.27
CA MET A 252 10.57 -21.34 -3.30
C MET A 252 11.80 -20.55 -3.77
N THR A 253 12.12 -20.63 -5.06
CA THR A 253 13.31 -20.01 -5.68
C THR A 253 13.04 -18.64 -6.31
N ALA A 254 11.79 -18.17 -6.32
CA ALA A 254 11.41 -16.91 -6.98
C ALA A 254 11.76 -15.71 -6.09
N VAL A 255 13.05 -15.41 -5.88
CA VAL A 255 13.50 -14.40 -4.90
C VAL A 255 13.94 -13.12 -5.61
N GLY A 256 13.25 -12.01 -5.31
CA GLY A 256 13.52 -10.69 -5.90
C GLY A 256 13.69 -10.76 -7.42
N HIS A 257 14.73 -10.11 -7.95
CA HIS A 257 14.98 -10.05 -9.39
C HIS A 257 15.57 -11.34 -10.00
N THR A 258 15.86 -12.36 -9.20
CA THR A 258 16.53 -13.58 -9.69
C THR A 258 15.53 -14.55 -10.32
N ASP A 259 15.79 -14.96 -11.56
CA ASP A 259 14.93 -15.92 -12.28
C ASP A 259 15.32 -17.38 -11.94
N GLY A 260 14.97 -17.78 -10.72
CA GLY A 260 15.20 -19.13 -10.20
C GLY A 260 16.60 -19.38 -9.63
N LEU A 261 16.86 -20.64 -9.26
CA LEU A 261 18.02 -21.00 -8.45
C LEU A 261 19.37 -20.64 -9.09
N LYS A 262 19.54 -20.86 -10.40
CA LYS A 262 20.81 -20.58 -11.09
C LYS A 262 21.17 -19.10 -11.07
N ALA A 263 20.18 -18.23 -11.28
CA ALA A 263 20.38 -16.79 -11.23
C ALA A 263 20.73 -16.34 -9.80
N LEU A 264 20.06 -16.92 -8.79
CA LEU A 264 20.38 -16.67 -7.39
C LEU A 264 21.78 -17.16 -7.01
N GLU A 265 22.21 -18.33 -7.47
CA GLU A 265 23.56 -18.85 -7.26
C GLU A 265 24.62 -17.90 -7.82
N ALA A 266 24.43 -17.43 -9.06
CA ALA A 266 25.34 -16.48 -9.70
C ALA A 266 25.42 -15.16 -8.93
N PHE A 267 24.26 -14.61 -8.52
CA PHE A 267 24.19 -13.37 -7.75
C PHE A 267 24.88 -13.49 -6.38
N VAL A 268 24.68 -14.62 -5.68
CA VAL A 268 25.35 -14.89 -4.40
C VAL A 268 26.85 -15.04 -4.59
N GLN A 269 27.29 -15.76 -5.63
CA GLN A 269 28.72 -15.94 -5.94
C GLN A 269 29.40 -14.61 -6.26
N GLU A 270 28.76 -13.75 -7.05
CA GLU A 270 29.28 -12.43 -7.40
C GLU A 270 29.43 -11.52 -6.17
N SER A 271 28.55 -11.65 -5.18
CA SER A 271 28.63 -10.85 -3.95
C SER A 271 29.88 -11.13 -3.11
N GLY A 272 30.44 -12.33 -3.18
CA GLY A 272 31.57 -12.77 -2.37
C GLY A 272 31.30 -12.85 -0.86
N VAL A 273 30.04 -12.75 -0.40
CA VAL A 273 29.68 -12.76 1.03
C VAL A 273 29.54 -14.21 1.56
N PRO A 274 30.38 -14.67 2.50
CA PRO A 274 30.34 -16.05 3.00
C PRO A 274 28.99 -16.47 3.61
N GLU A 275 28.37 -15.58 4.39
CA GLU A 275 27.08 -15.81 5.03
C GLU A 275 25.95 -15.99 4.01
N ALA A 276 26.04 -15.30 2.86
CA ALA A 276 25.10 -15.47 1.75
C ALA A 276 25.24 -16.87 1.14
N GLY A 277 26.48 -17.34 0.94
CA GLY A 277 26.79 -18.70 0.50
C GLY A 277 26.24 -19.78 1.45
N HIS A 278 26.42 -19.61 2.76
CA HIS A 278 25.87 -20.55 3.75
C HIS A 278 24.33 -20.59 3.76
N ALA A 279 23.68 -19.45 3.60
CA ALA A 279 22.23 -19.37 3.49
C ALA A 279 21.72 -20.06 2.20
N LEU A 280 22.42 -19.86 1.08
CA LEU A 280 22.12 -20.51 -0.20
C LEU A 280 22.20 -22.04 -0.10
N GLU A 281 23.28 -22.58 0.49
CA GLU A 281 23.45 -24.03 0.67
C GLU A 281 22.42 -24.63 1.63
N THR A 282 22.03 -23.87 2.66
CA THR A 282 20.91 -24.25 3.53
C THR A 282 19.59 -24.34 2.76
N GLY A 283 19.32 -23.38 1.89
CA GLY A 283 18.16 -23.41 0.99
C GLY A 283 18.19 -24.64 0.07
N LYS A 284 19.30 -24.95 -0.58
CA LYS A 284 19.42 -26.12 -1.48
C LYS A 284 19.15 -27.44 -0.76
N ARG A 285 19.69 -27.62 0.44
CA ARG A 285 19.44 -28.82 1.26
C ARG A 285 17.96 -28.96 1.62
N LEU A 286 17.30 -27.86 1.99
CA LEU A 286 15.86 -27.86 2.29
C LEU A 286 15.03 -28.12 1.04
N MET A 287 15.40 -27.54 -0.11
CA MET A 287 14.74 -27.80 -1.39
C MET A 287 14.77 -29.29 -1.76
N GLU A 288 15.91 -29.97 -1.61
CA GLU A 288 15.99 -31.41 -1.90
C GLU A 288 15.13 -32.22 -0.92
N LYS A 289 15.14 -31.87 0.37
CA LYS A 289 14.26 -32.49 1.37
C LYS A 289 12.78 -32.30 1.00
N THR A 290 12.38 -31.10 0.58
CA THR A 290 11.02 -30.81 0.09
C THR A 290 10.64 -31.71 -1.08
N ARG A 291 11.56 -31.94 -2.03
CA ARG A 291 11.32 -32.82 -3.17
C ARG A 291 11.02 -34.26 -2.74
N VAL A 292 11.79 -34.78 -1.78
CA VAL A 292 11.57 -36.11 -1.19
C VAL A 292 10.20 -36.18 -0.50
N GLU A 293 9.86 -35.19 0.33
CA GLU A 293 8.58 -35.11 1.04
C GLU A 293 7.39 -35.01 0.08
N TYR A 294 7.50 -34.22 -0.99
CA TYR A 294 6.43 -34.12 -1.99
C TYR A 294 6.22 -35.43 -2.74
N ASN A 295 7.29 -36.09 -3.18
CA ASN A 295 7.24 -37.36 -3.91
C ASN A 295 6.68 -38.51 -3.06
N SER A 296 6.90 -38.47 -1.75
CA SER A 296 6.31 -39.42 -0.79
C SER A 296 4.88 -39.05 -0.37
N LYS A 297 4.29 -38.01 -0.97
CA LYS A 297 2.95 -37.46 -0.65
C LYS A 297 2.82 -36.90 0.77
N ALA A 298 3.94 -36.62 1.44
CA ALA A 298 4.00 -35.93 2.71
C ALA A 298 3.86 -34.40 2.50
N TYR A 299 2.69 -33.98 2.00
CA TYR A 299 2.47 -32.61 1.53
C TYR A 299 2.60 -31.53 2.62
N ASN A 300 2.15 -31.78 3.85
CA ASN A 300 2.27 -30.80 4.92
C ASN A 300 3.76 -30.55 5.27
N PRO A 301 4.58 -31.58 5.59
CA PRO A 301 6.03 -31.41 5.70
C PRO A 301 6.66 -30.70 4.50
N ALA A 302 6.27 -31.07 3.27
CA ALA A 302 6.78 -30.44 2.06
C ALA A 302 6.49 -28.92 2.04
N ILE A 303 5.30 -28.47 2.46
CA ILE A 303 4.95 -27.05 2.58
C ILE A 303 5.86 -26.35 3.61
N THR A 304 6.01 -26.93 4.79
CA THR A 304 6.86 -26.39 5.87
C THR A 304 8.31 -26.24 5.42
N THR A 305 8.88 -27.32 4.87
CA THR A 305 10.26 -27.37 4.42
C THR A 305 10.48 -26.42 3.22
N ALA A 306 9.52 -26.31 2.29
CA ALA A 306 9.61 -25.39 1.15
C ALA A 306 9.65 -23.92 1.61
N ARG A 307 8.83 -23.57 2.61
CA ARG A 307 8.85 -22.22 3.21
C ARG A 307 10.19 -21.94 3.90
N ALA A 308 10.73 -22.89 4.65
CA ALA A 308 12.05 -22.75 5.26
C ALA A 308 13.15 -22.61 4.20
N SER A 309 13.08 -23.36 3.10
CA SER A 309 13.97 -23.22 1.94
C SER A 309 13.89 -21.83 1.35
N ARG A 310 12.69 -21.29 1.16
CA ARG A 310 12.50 -19.92 0.66
C ARG A 310 13.08 -18.88 1.60
N VAL A 311 12.88 -19.00 2.91
CA VAL A 311 13.49 -18.09 3.90
C VAL A 311 15.02 -18.09 3.78
N ALA A 312 15.64 -19.27 3.62
CA ALA A 312 17.08 -19.38 3.43
C ALA A 312 17.54 -18.75 2.10
N PHE A 313 16.82 -18.95 1.00
CA PHE A 313 17.11 -18.31 -0.28
C PHE A 313 16.92 -16.78 -0.24
N SER A 314 15.86 -16.28 0.39
CA SER A 314 15.66 -14.84 0.61
C SER A 314 16.79 -14.24 1.44
N LYS A 315 17.23 -14.93 2.50
CA LYS A 315 18.39 -14.51 3.30
C LYS A 315 19.67 -14.42 2.45
N ALA A 316 19.93 -15.43 1.62
CA ALA A 316 21.09 -15.41 0.71
C ALA A 316 21.02 -14.20 -0.24
N TYR A 317 19.85 -13.95 -0.83
CA TYR A 317 19.61 -12.80 -1.68
C TYR A 317 19.84 -11.47 -0.96
N PHE A 318 19.29 -11.27 0.25
CA PHE A 318 19.47 -10.03 1.00
C PHE A 318 20.94 -9.75 1.29
N LEU A 319 21.67 -10.73 1.83
CA LEU A 319 23.09 -10.62 2.15
C LEU A 319 23.97 -10.30 0.94
N SER A 320 23.52 -10.68 -0.26
CA SER A 320 24.27 -10.50 -1.51
C SER A 320 24.25 -9.06 -2.05
N HIS A 321 23.44 -8.17 -1.45
CA HIS A 321 23.37 -6.78 -1.89
C HIS A 321 24.46 -5.90 -1.28
N VAL A 322 24.86 -4.89 -2.04
CA VAL A 322 25.71 -3.79 -1.56
C VAL A 322 24.87 -2.69 -0.90
N SER A 323 25.45 -2.02 0.09
CA SER A 323 24.90 -0.80 0.69
C SER A 323 25.70 0.39 0.16
N LEU A 324 25.01 1.39 -0.37
CA LEU A 324 25.63 2.61 -0.90
C LEU A 324 25.90 3.62 0.21
N GLU A 325 26.94 4.44 0.07
CA GLU A 325 27.28 5.50 1.04
C GLU A 325 26.47 6.79 0.83
N THR A 326 25.98 7.03 -0.39
CA THR A 326 25.13 8.17 -0.73
C THR A 326 23.82 7.68 -1.33
N GLU A 327 22.72 7.79 -0.58
CA GLU A 327 21.40 7.30 -0.97
C GLU A 327 20.32 7.90 -0.05
N GLY A 328 19.23 8.41 -0.64
CA GLY A 328 18.02 8.76 0.10
C GLY A 328 17.24 7.50 0.48
N ARG A 329 17.03 7.24 1.76
CA ARG A 329 16.38 6.02 2.27
C ARG A 329 15.23 6.42 3.16
N ALA A 330 14.07 6.59 2.55
CA ALA A 330 12.92 7.20 3.19
C ALA A 330 11.81 6.19 3.49
N VAL A 331 11.02 6.49 4.51
CA VAL A 331 9.76 5.80 4.78
C VAL A 331 8.63 6.81 4.99
N TRP A 332 7.46 6.55 4.41
CA TRP A 332 6.24 7.28 4.77
C TRP A 332 5.57 6.64 5.97
N ASN A 333 5.21 7.44 6.97
CA ASN A 333 4.36 6.99 8.08
C ASN A 333 3.01 7.71 8.03
N HIS A 334 1.99 7.04 7.49
CA HIS A 334 0.68 7.66 7.24
C HIS A 334 -0.10 7.97 8.53
N SER A 335 0.10 7.18 9.57
CA SER A 335 -0.59 7.34 10.86
C SER A 335 -0.12 8.57 11.65
N GLY A 336 1.10 9.06 11.40
CA GLY A 336 1.72 10.12 12.20
C GLY A 336 2.10 9.67 13.61
N LEU A 337 2.26 8.36 13.81
CA LEU A 337 2.36 7.71 15.13
C LEU A 337 3.55 6.76 15.25
N GLY A 338 4.37 6.62 14.21
CA GLY A 338 5.39 5.57 14.12
C GLY A 338 4.78 4.19 13.84
N ALA A 339 5.57 3.13 14.01
CA ALA A 339 5.08 1.75 13.93
C ALA A 339 4.35 1.32 15.20
N TYR A 340 4.67 1.97 16.32
CA TYR A 340 4.12 1.74 17.65
C TYR A 340 3.44 3.04 18.10
N PRO A 341 2.10 3.09 18.18
CA PRO A 341 1.38 4.33 18.42
C PRO A 341 1.92 5.20 19.57
N GLY A 342 2.56 6.32 19.22
CA GLY A 342 3.12 7.30 20.16
C GLY A 342 4.52 6.98 20.69
N ASP A 343 5.09 5.83 20.32
CA ASP A 343 6.46 5.43 20.69
C ASP A 343 7.42 5.69 19.51
N TRP A 344 7.72 6.97 19.33
CA TRP A 344 8.65 7.44 18.30
C TRP A 344 10.10 7.08 18.61
N ASP A 345 10.50 6.91 19.88
CA ASP A 345 11.86 6.51 20.24
C ASP A 345 12.18 5.12 19.69
N ARG A 346 11.31 4.14 19.99
CA ARG A 346 11.45 2.78 19.43
C ARG A 346 11.38 2.80 17.90
N SER A 347 10.42 3.54 17.34
CA SER A 347 10.25 3.62 15.89
C SER A 347 11.51 4.18 15.20
N ALA A 348 12.05 5.29 15.69
CA ALA A 348 13.25 5.91 15.14
C ALA A 348 14.49 5.03 15.31
N LYS A 349 14.62 4.35 16.45
CA LYS A 349 15.70 3.39 16.69
C LYS A 349 15.71 2.28 15.64
N GLU A 350 14.58 1.60 15.46
CA GLU A 350 14.46 0.49 14.51
C GLU A 350 14.72 0.93 13.07
N LEU A 351 14.23 2.13 12.69
CA LEU A 351 14.49 2.71 11.37
C LEU A 351 15.99 2.98 11.16
N ALA A 352 16.66 3.61 12.12
CA ALA A 352 18.08 3.93 12.04
C ALA A 352 18.96 2.66 12.03
N GLU A 353 18.63 1.66 12.85
CA GLU A 353 19.31 0.36 12.87
C GLU A 353 19.14 -0.40 11.56
N ALA A 354 18.00 -0.24 10.88
CA ALA A 354 17.75 -0.79 9.55
C ALA A 354 18.38 0.03 8.41
N GLY A 355 19.07 1.14 8.73
CA GLY A 355 19.77 1.99 7.78
C GLY A 355 18.89 2.95 6.98
N VAL A 356 17.64 3.18 7.40
CA VAL A 356 16.80 4.31 6.95
C VAL A 356 17.45 5.61 7.45
N ASN A 357 17.38 6.69 6.66
CA ASN A 357 17.93 7.99 7.04
C ASN A 357 16.89 9.13 7.01
N MET A 358 15.67 8.86 6.54
CA MET A 358 14.62 9.87 6.45
C MET A 358 13.24 9.30 6.82
N ILE A 359 12.52 10.04 7.65
CA ILE A 359 11.11 9.80 7.98
C ILE A 359 10.25 10.88 7.30
N LEU A 360 9.18 10.44 6.64
CA LEU A 360 8.14 11.30 6.08
C LEU A 360 6.82 11.11 6.89
N PRO A 361 6.72 11.63 8.12
CA PRO A 361 5.56 11.37 8.97
C PRO A 361 4.41 12.32 8.66
N ASN A 362 3.20 11.78 8.47
CA ASN A 362 2.00 12.58 8.26
C ASN A 362 1.63 13.27 9.57
N MET A 363 1.90 14.58 9.71
CA MET A 363 1.64 15.30 10.96
C MET A 363 0.49 16.30 10.84
N ALA A 364 0.04 16.59 9.62
CA ALA A 364 -1.09 17.50 9.42
C ALA A 364 -1.80 17.26 8.10
N TRP A 365 -3.10 17.55 8.15
CA TRP A 365 -4.01 17.60 7.02
C TRP A 365 -4.47 19.04 6.79
N ALA A 366 -5.32 19.28 5.79
CA ALA A 366 -5.81 20.62 5.45
C ALA A 366 -6.63 21.29 6.58
N GLY A 367 -7.14 20.51 7.52
CA GLY A 367 -8.04 20.98 8.57
C GLY A 367 -7.81 20.36 9.94
N VAL A 368 -6.68 19.71 10.17
CA VAL A 368 -6.33 19.11 11.47
C VAL A 368 -4.82 18.85 11.59
N ALA A 369 -4.28 18.95 12.81
CA ALA A 369 -2.88 18.68 13.13
C ALA A 369 -2.71 17.61 14.23
N HIS A 370 -1.63 16.83 14.15
CA HIS A 370 -1.19 15.87 15.18
C HIS A 370 -0.21 16.49 16.19
N TYR A 371 0.00 17.80 16.11
CA TYR A 371 0.86 18.60 16.97
C TYR A 371 0.10 19.79 17.55
N SER A 372 0.73 20.55 18.45
CA SER A 372 0.11 21.69 19.14
C SER A 372 -0.01 22.94 18.22
N SER A 373 -0.86 22.84 17.20
CA SER A 373 -1.09 23.92 16.22
C SER A 373 -1.97 25.04 16.79
N LYS A 374 -1.61 26.28 16.47
CA LYS A 374 -2.42 27.50 16.65
C LYS A 374 -3.20 27.86 15.38
N VAL A 375 -2.84 27.28 14.23
CA VAL A 375 -3.45 27.53 12.92
C VAL A 375 -4.58 26.52 12.62
N LEU A 376 -4.33 25.23 12.91
CA LEU A 376 -5.24 24.13 12.63
C LEU A 376 -5.85 23.54 13.92
N PRO A 377 -7.07 22.99 13.86
CA PRO A 377 -7.62 22.21 14.96
C PRO A 377 -6.72 21.03 15.34
N GLN A 378 -6.68 20.68 16.62
CA GLN A 378 -6.00 19.48 17.09
C GLN A 378 -6.80 18.21 16.74
N SER A 379 -6.07 17.15 16.40
CA SER A 379 -6.61 15.82 16.10
C SER A 379 -6.91 15.02 17.37
N LYS A 380 -7.69 13.93 17.20
CA LYS A 380 -7.81 12.89 18.23
C LYS A 380 -6.46 12.25 18.57
N THR A 381 -5.59 12.08 17.57
CA THR A 381 -4.21 11.61 17.74
C THR A 381 -3.46 12.47 18.76
N PHE A 382 -3.53 13.79 18.60
CA PHE A 382 -2.93 14.73 19.54
C PHE A 382 -3.53 14.61 20.95
N THR A 383 -4.86 14.55 21.05
CA THR A 383 -5.53 14.41 22.35
C THR A 383 -5.13 13.12 23.07
N GLN A 384 -4.92 12.03 22.34
CA GLN A 384 -4.62 10.72 22.90
C GLN A 384 -3.13 10.50 23.19
N TYR A 385 -2.24 10.94 22.29
CA TYR A 385 -0.81 10.63 22.35
C TYR A 385 0.08 11.87 22.55
N GLY A 386 -0.51 13.07 22.68
CA GLY A 386 0.23 14.33 22.79
C GLY A 386 0.80 14.82 21.46
N ASP A 387 1.74 15.76 21.54
CA ASP A 387 2.39 16.35 20.36
C ASP A 387 3.29 15.34 19.64
N GLN A 388 2.77 14.77 18.54
CA GLN A 388 3.48 13.74 17.79
C GLN A 388 4.67 14.27 17.00
N LEU A 389 4.60 15.51 16.51
CA LEU A 389 5.71 16.09 15.76
C LEU A 389 6.89 16.35 16.69
N ALA A 390 6.65 16.89 17.89
CA ALA A 390 7.71 17.07 18.89
C ALA A 390 8.39 15.74 19.26
N GLN A 391 7.61 14.69 19.48
CA GLN A 391 8.11 13.36 19.82
C GLN A 391 8.94 12.76 18.68
N CYS A 392 8.45 12.83 17.45
CA CYS A 392 9.16 12.34 16.26
C CYS A 392 10.49 13.06 16.05
N VAL A 393 10.51 14.39 16.14
CA VAL A 393 11.74 15.20 15.97
C VAL A 393 12.75 14.88 17.06
N ALA A 394 12.32 14.79 18.32
CA ALA A 394 13.21 14.45 19.42
C ALA A 394 13.86 13.07 19.24
N ALA A 395 13.06 12.06 18.87
CA ALA A 395 13.55 10.71 18.60
C ALA A 395 14.48 10.66 17.37
N ALA A 396 14.08 11.29 16.27
CA ALA A 396 14.88 11.33 15.04
C ALA A 396 16.25 11.96 15.27
N ARG A 397 16.33 13.05 16.05
CA ARG A 397 17.59 13.70 16.43
C ARG A 397 18.52 12.77 17.23
N THR A 398 17.98 11.96 18.13
CA THR A 398 18.75 10.97 18.91
C THR A 398 19.42 9.93 17.99
N TYR A 399 18.72 9.49 16.95
CA TYR A 399 19.18 8.42 16.07
C TYR A 399 19.79 8.90 14.74
N GLY A 400 19.80 10.21 14.49
CA GLY A 400 20.37 10.83 13.29
C GLY A 400 19.54 10.60 12.03
N LEU A 401 18.21 10.68 12.17
CA LEU A 401 17.25 10.60 11.07
C LEU A 401 16.76 11.99 10.70
N GLU A 402 16.50 12.21 9.43
CA GLU A 402 15.82 13.42 8.97
C GLU A 402 14.30 13.30 9.15
N VAL A 403 13.66 14.43 9.46
CA VAL A 403 12.21 14.54 9.54
C VAL A 403 11.72 15.54 8.50
N HIS A 404 11.06 15.03 7.45
CA HIS A 404 10.39 15.87 6.47
C HIS A 404 8.88 15.75 6.68
N VAL A 405 8.27 16.78 7.24
CA VAL A 405 6.90 16.72 7.72
C VAL A 405 5.93 16.55 6.56
N TRP A 406 5.26 15.41 6.52
CA TRP A 406 4.23 15.16 5.52
C TRP A 406 2.98 15.97 5.85
N LYS A 407 2.66 16.92 4.96
CA LYS A 407 1.48 17.78 4.99
C LYS A 407 0.52 17.42 3.86
N ILE A 408 -0.65 16.88 4.21
CA ILE A 408 -1.76 16.73 3.28
C ILE A 408 -2.40 18.11 3.05
N THR A 409 -2.32 18.60 1.81
CA THR A 409 -2.60 20.02 1.51
C THR A 409 -4.09 20.38 1.46
N TRP A 410 -4.90 19.73 0.61
CA TRP A 410 -6.27 20.20 0.37
C TRP A 410 -7.37 19.32 0.95
N ASN A 411 -7.07 18.07 1.34
CA ASN A 411 -8.06 17.11 1.83
C ASN A 411 -8.41 17.38 3.30
N LEU A 412 -9.71 17.48 3.61
CA LEU A 412 -10.26 17.75 4.95
C LEU A 412 -10.64 16.48 5.72
N GLU A 413 -10.19 15.31 5.26
CA GLU A 413 -10.31 14.08 6.01
C GLU A 413 -9.67 14.21 7.40
N GLY A 414 -10.29 13.58 8.41
CA GLY A 414 -9.91 13.72 9.81
C GLY A 414 -10.28 15.07 10.47
N ALA A 415 -10.66 16.10 9.71
CA ALA A 415 -10.98 17.41 10.27
C ALA A 415 -12.30 17.38 11.10
N PRO A 416 -12.40 18.17 12.19
CA PRO A 416 -13.63 18.29 12.96
C PRO A 416 -14.82 18.73 12.09
N LYS A 417 -16.01 18.14 12.31
CA LYS A 417 -17.22 18.45 11.53
C LYS A 417 -17.53 19.95 11.48
N GLY A 418 -17.44 20.64 12.62
CA GLY A 418 -17.67 22.09 12.70
C GLY A 418 -16.67 22.91 11.89
N PHE A 419 -15.41 22.46 11.75
CA PHE A 419 -14.42 23.11 10.89
C PHE A 419 -14.83 22.97 9.42
N ILE A 420 -15.21 21.77 8.98
CA ILE A 420 -15.65 21.49 7.60
C ILE A 420 -16.90 22.33 7.27
N GLU A 421 -17.88 22.38 8.16
CA GLU A 421 -19.11 23.16 7.99
C GLU A 421 -18.82 24.66 7.86
N LYS A 422 -17.92 25.21 8.68
CA LYS A 422 -17.45 26.59 8.56
C LYS A 422 -16.81 26.85 7.19
N MET A 423 -15.91 25.98 6.75
CA MET A 423 -15.27 26.12 5.42
C MET A 423 -16.29 26.07 4.28
N ARG A 424 -17.34 25.24 4.40
CA ARG A 424 -18.43 25.19 3.42
C ARG A 424 -19.25 26.48 3.42
N LYS A 425 -19.67 26.97 4.59
CA LYS A 425 -20.42 28.22 4.74
C LYS A 425 -19.67 29.41 4.15
N ASP A 426 -18.35 29.44 4.31
CA ASP A 426 -17.48 30.49 3.79
C ASP A 426 -17.17 30.35 2.28
N GLY A 427 -17.72 29.35 1.59
CA GLY A 427 -17.46 29.09 0.16
C GLY A 427 -16.02 28.66 -0.13
N ARG A 428 -15.34 28.08 0.88
CA ARG A 428 -13.91 27.70 0.82
C ARG A 428 -13.69 26.25 0.41
N THR A 429 -14.72 25.44 0.27
CA THR A 429 -14.59 24.04 -0.17
C THR A 429 -14.73 23.88 -1.68
N GLN A 430 -14.22 22.76 -2.20
CA GLN A 430 -14.43 22.36 -3.58
C GLN A 430 -15.87 21.92 -3.80
N VAL A 431 -16.38 22.15 -5.01
CA VAL A 431 -17.68 21.68 -5.46
C VAL A 431 -17.46 20.83 -6.70
N SER A 432 -18.10 19.67 -6.77
CA SER A 432 -18.04 18.79 -7.95
C SER A 432 -18.77 19.38 -9.16
N ALA A 433 -18.57 18.80 -10.34
CA ALA A 433 -19.29 19.20 -11.56
C ALA A 433 -20.82 19.09 -11.44
N THR A 434 -21.34 18.26 -10.53
CA THR A 434 -22.78 18.09 -10.27
C THR A 434 -23.31 18.99 -9.15
N GLY A 435 -22.50 19.91 -8.62
CA GLY A 435 -22.90 20.82 -7.55
C GLY A 435 -22.75 20.25 -6.13
N LYS A 436 -22.32 19.00 -5.96
CA LYS A 436 -22.08 18.41 -4.63
C LYS A 436 -20.83 19.01 -3.97
N PRO A 437 -20.91 19.52 -2.71
CA PRO A 437 -19.75 19.93 -1.94
C PRO A 437 -18.82 18.75 -1.64
N LEU A 438 -17.51 18.99 -1.66
CA LEU A 438 -16.48 18.00 -1.37
C LEU A 438 -15.72 18.37 -0.09
N ASN A 439 -15.21 17.37 0.63
CA ASN A 439 -14.36 17.56 1.80
C ASN A 439 -12.92 17.93 1.42
N TRP A 440 -12.80 18.94 0.57
CA TRP A 440 -11.53 19.44 0.06
C TRP A 440 -11.57 20.97 0.05
N LEU A 441 -10.50 21.62 0.46
CA LEU A 441 -10.34 23.07 0.31
C LEU A 441 -10.14 23.43 -1.16
N CYS A 442 -10.73 24.55 -1.58
CA CYS A 442 -10.60 25.08 -2.92
C CYS A 442 -9.21 25.75 -3.12
N PRO A 443 -8.35 25.25 -4.04
CA PRO A 443 -6.99 25.78 -4.22
C PRO A 443 -6.94 27.20 -4.79
N SER A 444 -8.01 27.65 -5.46
CA SER A 444 -8.10 29.00 -6.00
C SER A 444 -8.42 30.06 -4.94
N HIS A 445 -8.93 29.65 -3.77
CA HIS A 445 -9.41 30.56 -2.73
C HIS A 445 -8.25 31.17 -1.92
N PRO A 446 -8.06 32.51 -1.90
CA PRO A 446 -6.92 33.13 -1.23
C PRO A 446 -6.76 32.78 0.25
N LYS A 447 -7.86 32.77 1.03
CA LYS A 447 -7.83 32.36 2.44
C LYS A 447 -7.39 30.90 2.67
N ASN A 448 -7.55 30.01 1.67
CA ASN A 448 -7.05 28.64 1.79
C ASN A 448 -5.57 28.57 1.48
N VAL A 449 -5.10 29.31 0.47
CA VAL A 449 -3.66 29.45 0.20
C VAL A 449 -2.94 30.01 1.43
N GLN A 450 -3.53 31.03 2.07
CA GLN A 450 -3.00 31.60 3.30
C GLN A 450 -2.98 30.58 4.46
N LEU A 451 -4.08 29.84 4.68
CA LEU A 451 -4.14 28.79 5.71
C LEU A 451 -3.05 27.73 5.52
N GLU A 452 -2.83 27.27 4.28
CA GLU A 452 -1.78 26.30 3.97
C GLU A 452 -0.37 26.88 4.21
N LEU A 453 -0.13 28.13 3.79
CA LEU A 453 1.13 28.82 4.06
C LEU A 453 1.38 28.97 5.56
N GLU A 454 0.39 29.43 6.33
CA GLU A 454 0.50 29.65 7.77
C GLU A 454 0.74 28.35 8.53
N SER A 455 0.00 27.27 8.21
CA SER A 455 0.19 25.97 8.87
C SER A 455 1.56 25.36 8.58
N ILE A 456 2.07 25.49 7.35
CA ILE A 456 3.41 24.99 6.99
C ILE A 456 4.50 25.85 7.62
N LEU A 457 4.35 27.18 7.63
CA LEU A 457 5.32 28.07 8.28
C LEU A 457 5.36 27.89 9.79
N GLU A 458 4.22 27.59 10.43
CA GLU A 458 4.15 27.24 11.84
C GLU A 458 5.03 26.02 12.18
N ILE A 459 5.00 24.98 11.35
CA ILE A 459 5.80 23.77 11.53
C ILE A 459 7.29 24.13 11.53
N VAL A 460 7.78 24.79 10.48
CA VAL A 460 9.22 25.08 10.33
C VAL A 460 9.74 26.14 11.30
N THR A 461 8.84 26.93 11.90
CA THR A 461 9.21 27.95 12.89
C THR A 461 9.30 27.34 14.30
N ASN A 462 8.46 26.36 14.61
CA ASN A 462 8.31 25.85 15.97
C ASN A 462 9.01 24.50 16.22
N TYR A 463 9.43 23.80 15.16
CA TYR A 463 10.03 22.47 15.24
C TYR A 463 11.33 22.40 14.43
N ASP A 464 12.32 21.67 14.97
CA ASP A 464 13.63 21.42 14.36
C ASP A 464 13.52 20.30 13.31
N VAL A 465 12.84 20.61 12.19
CA VAL A 465 12.59 19.69 11.08
C VAL A 465 13.56 19.94 9.92
N ASP A 466 13.83 18.93 9.12
CA ASP A 466 14.72 19.04 7.95
C ASP A 466 13.96 19.50 6.69
N GLY A 467 12.67 19.22 6.62
CA GLY A 467 11.88 19.55 5.43
C GLY A 467 10.37 19.52 5.60
N ILE A 468 9.69 19.92 4.53
CA ILE A 468 8.24 19.79 4.33
C ILE A 468 8.01 18.88 3.14
N HIS A 469 7.23 17.83 3.35
CA HIS A 469 6.85 16.88 2.33
C HIS A 469 5.37 17.06 1.94
N LEU A 470 5.11 17.64 0.77
CA LEU A 470 3.74 17.89 0.31
C LEU A 470 3.11 16.63 -0.27
N ASP A 471 1.87 16.34 0.12
CA ASP A 471 1.02 15.36 -0.58
C ASP A 471 -0.39 15.93 -0.72
N TYR A 472 -1.20 15.33 -1.59
CA TYR A 472 -2.53 15.80 -1.94
C TYR A 472 -2.53 17.28 -2.40
N ILE A 473 -1.37 17.77 -2.85
CA ILE A 473 -1.18 19.05 -3.55
C ILE A 473 -1.72 18.94 -4.99
N ARG A 474 -3.02 18.69 -5.09
CA ARG A 474 -3.76 18.34 -6.30
C ARG A 474 -5.27 18.47 -6.10
N TYR A 475 -6.05 18.21 -7.14
CA TYR A 475 -7.49 17.99 -7.05
C TYR A 475 -7.80 16.50 -6.79
N PRO A 476 -9.00 16.16 -6.24
CA PRO A 476 -9.41 14.76 -6.09
C PRO A 476 -9.70 14.07 -7.44
N GLY A 477 -9.93 14.85 -8.51
CA GLY A 477 -10.16 14.33 -9.85
C GLY A 477 -10.52 15.42 -10.86
N SER A 478 -10.79 15.01 -12.09
CA SER A 478 -11.10 15.93 -13.20
C SER A 478 -12.45 16.64 -13.00
N HIS A 479 -13.34 16.07 -12.20
CA HIS A 479 -14.68 16.60 -11.89
C HIS A 479 -14.75 17.44 -10.59
N ALA A 480 -13.60 17.93 -10.09
CA ALA A 480 -13.51 18.92 -9.02
C ALA A 480 -12.46 19.98 -9.40
N CYS A 481 -12.55 21.27 -9.09
CA CYS A 481 -13.55 22.04 -8.38
C CYS A 481 -14.30 22.93 -9.39
N TYR A 482 -15.61 23.09 -9.25
CA TYR A 482 -16.47 23.91 -10.11
C TYR A 482 -17.32 24.89 -9.29
N CYS A 483 -16.83 25.34 -8.12
CA CYS A 483 -17.56 26.31 -7.32
C CYS A 483 -17.67 27.68 -8.01
N GLU A 484 -18.68 28.46 -7.65
CA GLU A 484 -18.93 29.79 -8.24
C GLU A 484 -17.71 30.73 -8.08
N ALA A 485 -16.96 30.59 -6.99
CA ALA A 485 -15.75 31.38 -6.79
C ALA A 485 -14.61 30.98 -7.76
N CYS A 486 -14.53 29.72 -8.19
CA CYS A 486 -13.63 29.30 -9.28
C CYS A 486 -14.06 29.90 -10.62
N ARG A 487 -15.38 29.89 -10.92
CA ARG A 487 -15.92 30.52 -12.14
C ARG A 487 -15.47 31.97 -12.26
N LYS A 488 -15.74 32.78 -11.23
CA LYS A 488 -15.38 34.20 -11.20
C LYS A 488 -13.88 34.42 -11.40
N ARG A 489 -13.02 33.63 -10.73
CA ARG A 489 -11.56 33.75 -10.87
C ARG A 489 -11.04 33.27 -12.22
N PHE A 490 -11.66 32.25 -12.81
CA PHE A 490 -11.31 31.77 -14.15
C PHE A 490 -11.67 32.81 -15.21
N VAL A 491 -12.89 33.36 -15.16
CA VAL A 491 -13.35 34.45 -16.04
C VAL A 491 -12.40 35.65 -15.94
N LEU A 492 -12.04 36.05 -14.72
CA LEU A 492 -11.10 37.15 -14.48
C LEU A 492 -9.70 36.86 -15.04
N ALA A 493 -9.15 35.67 -14.77
CA ALA A 493 -7.81 35.29 -15.19
C ALA A 493 -7.67 35.12 -16.71
N THR A 494 -8.73 34.69 -17.39
CA THR A 494 -8.70 34.37 -18.83
C THR A 494 -9.36 35.44 -19.70
N ARG A 495 -10.07 36.40 -19.10
CA ARG A 495 -10.92 37.38 -19.78
C ARG A 495 -11.94 36.75 -20.73
N GLN A 496 -12.37 35.52 -20.44
CA GLN A 496 -13.39 34.81 -21.20
C GLN A 496 -14.73 34.90 -20.48
N GLN A 497 -15.79 35.31 -21.16
CA GLN A 497 -17.14 35.15 -20.64
C GLN A 497 -17.58 33.68 -20.76
N VAL A 498 -18.11 33.14 -19.66
CA VAL A 498 -18.52 31.73 -19.55
C VAL A 498 -19.93 31.69 -18.95
N ASP A 499 -20.92 31.50 -19.81
CA ASP A 499 -22.33 31.52 -19.44
C ASP A 499 -22.80 30.16 -18.90
N ALA A 500 -22.51 29.07 -19.62
CA ALA A 500 -22.94 27.71 -19.26
C ALA A 500 -21.95 27.02 -18.30
N TRP A 501 -21.87 27.47 -17.05
CA TRP A 501 -20.99 26.86 -16.04
C TRP A 501 -21.66 25.69 -15.30
N PRO A 502 -20.98 24.54 -15.06
CA PRO A 502 -19.62 24.19 -15.48
C PRO A 502 -19.53 23.54 -16.87
N ALA A 503 -20.66 23.28 -17.55
CA ALA A 503 -20.70 22.54 -18.82
C ALA A 503 -19.67 23.03 -19.86
N ALA A 504 -19.51 24.35 -19.99
CA ALA A 504 -18.58 24.99 -20.91
C ALA A 504 -17.09 24.75 -20.59
N VAL A 505 -16.75 24.29 -19.39
CA VAL A 505 -15.38 24.01 -18.93
C VAL A 505 -15.16 22.56 -18.53
N LEU A 506 -16.13 21.67 -18.78
CA LEU A 506 -15.95 20.25 -18.50
C LEU A 506 -14.85 19.66 -19.41
N PRO A 507 -14.02 18.74 -18.89
CA PRO A 507 -13.00 18.07 -19.69
C PRO A 507 -13.62 17.36 -20.90
N ASN A 508 -12.95 17.44 -22.05
CA ASN A 508 -13.33 16.80 -23.33
C ASN A 508 -14.65 17.27 -23.98
N THR A 509 -15.57 17.90 -23.24
CA THR A 509 -16.91 18.28 -23.75
C THR A 509 -17.14 19.79 -23.77
N GLY A 510 -16.52 20.54 -22.86
CA GLY A 510 -16.67 21.98 -22.75
C GLY A 510 -15.75 22.74 -23.72
N LYS A 511 -16.29 23.79 -24.37
CA LYS A 511 -15.53 24.71 -25.25
C LYS A 511 -14.23 25.25 -24.63
N TYR A 512 -14.23 25.47 -23.32
CA TYR A 512 -13.11 26.01 -22.56
C TYR A 512 -12.45 24.97 -21.64
N GLY A 513 -12.70 23.67 -21.86
CA GLY A 513 -12.21 22.57 -21.02
C GLY A 513 -10.69 22.59 -20.83
N ASP A 514 -9.92 22.61 -21.91
CA ASP A 514 -8.45 22.61 -21.84
C ASP A 514 -7.89 23.85 -21.13
N ARG A 515 -8.50 25.02 -21.38
CA ARG A 515 -8.12 26.27 -20.69
C ARG A 515 -8.40 26.18 -19.19
N TYR A 516 -9.50 25.55 -18.80
CA TYR A 516 -9.82 25.35 -17.40
C TYR A 516 -8.90 24.34 -16.72
N ILE A 517 -8.54 23.26 -17.41
CA ILE A 517 -7.53 22.29 -16.96
C ILE A 517 -6.19 22.99 -16.71
N ALA A 518 -5.71 23.80 -17.67
CA ALA A 518 -4.48 24.57 -17.52
C ALA A 518 -4.55 25.55 -16.34
N TRP A 519 -5.66 26.30 -16.21
CA TRP A 519 -5.86 27.23 -15.09
C TRP A 519 -5.88 26.53 -13.72
N ARG A 520 -6.50 25.33 -13.63
CA ARG A 520 -6.49 24.50 -12.42
C ARG A 520 -5.08 24.05 -12.05
N SER A 521 -4.30 23.55 -13.00
CA SER A 521 -2.90 23.17 -12.78
C SER A 521 -2.08 24.37 -12.26
N GLN A 522 -2.32 25.57 -12.80
CA GLN A 522 -1.67 26.79 -12.32
C GLN A 522 -2.07 27.17 -10.88
N GLN A 523 -3.29 26.86 -10.42
CA GLN A 523 -3.67 27.13 -9.02
C GLN A 523 -2.88 26.27 -8.03
N ILE A 524 -2.58 25.02 -8.40
CA ILE A 524 -1.74 24.12 -7.61
C ILE A 524 -0.29 24.63 -7.64
N THR A 525 0.24 24.86 -8.84
CA THR A 525 1.61 25.38 -9.05
C THR A 525 1.85 26.70 -8.31
N ARG A 526 0.83 27.56 -8.20
CA ARG A 526 0.90 28.81 -7.45
C ARG A 526 1.25 28.58 -5.98
N LEU A 527 0.62 27.60 -5.31
CA LEU A 527 0.93 27.33 -3.91
C LEU A 527 2.34 26.77 -3.75
N VAL A 528 2.74 25.81 -4.60
CA VAL A 528 4.10 25.22 -4.57
C VAL A 528 5.17 26.30 -4.70
N ARG A 529 5.03 27.20 -5.68
CA ARG A 529 5.94 28.34 -5.88
C ARG A 529 5.96 29.30 -4.68
N LEU A 530 4.80 29.59 -4.09
CA LEU A 530 4.73 30.45 -2.91
C LEU A 530 5.40 29.80 -1.70
N LEU A 531 5.17 28.51 -1.47
CA LEU A 531 5.81 27.75 -0.39
C LEU A 531 7.32 27.73 -0.54
N HIS A 532 7.83 27.39 -1.72
CA HIS A 532 9.26 27.43 -2.02
C HIS A 532 9.89 28.77 -1.59
N LYS A 533 9.31 29.89 -2.06
CA LYS A 533 9.80 31.23 -1.71
C LYS A 533 9.75 31.49 -0.20
N ARG A 534 8.60 31.24 0.43
CA ARG A 534 8.38 31.57 1.85
C ARG A 534 9.20 30.69 2.79
N LEU A 535 9.42 29.43 2.44
CA LEU A 535 10.27 28.52 3.21
C LEU A 535 11.73 28.95 3.15
N ARG A 536 12.26 29.28 1.97
CA ARG A 536 13.64 29.80 1.81
C ARG A 536 13.87 31.10 2.58
N GLU A 537 12.87 31.99 2.60
CA GLU A 537 12.91 33.23 3.40
C GLU A 537 12.88 32.96 4.92
N ALA A 538 12.19 31.91 5.37
CA ALA A 538 12.09 31.57 6.79
C ALA A 538 13.32 30.80 7.29
N ASN A 539 13.75 29.79 6.53
CA ASN A 539 14.93 29.00 6.82
C ASN A 539 15.47 28.40 5.50
N PRO A 540 16.63 28.86 5.00
CA PRO A 540 17.17 28.41 3.72
C PRO A 540 17.51 26.92 3.72
N ASN A 541 17.71 26.30 4.89
CA ASN A 541 18.08 24.89 5.01
C ASN A 541 16.88 23.93 4.96
N ILE A 542 15.64 24.42 5.05
CA ILE A 542 14.44 23.56 5.01
C ILE A 542 14.21 23.05 3.60
N GLU A 543 14.12 21.75 3.42
CA GLU A 543 13.79 21.18 2.13
C GLU A 543 12.29 21.20 1.83
N LEU A 544 11.94 21.29 0.55
CA LEU A 544 10.58 21.15 0.05
C LEU A 544 10.52 19.97 -0.91
N SER A 545 9.86 18.91 -0.48
CA SER A 545 9.65 17.70 -1.27
C SER A 545 8.18 17.43 -1.53
N VAL A 546 7.88 16.48 -2.43
CA VAL A 546 6.49 16.20 -2.83
C VAL A 546 6.25 14.74 -3.20
N ALA A 547 5.17 14.16 -2.65
CA ALA A 547 4.57 12.91 -3.12
C ALA A 547 3.73 13.16 -4.37
N VAL A 548 4.03 12.43 -5.45
CA VAL A 548 3.42 12.68 -6.77
C VAL A 548 2.88 11.41 -7.40
N PHE A 549 1.88 11.54 -8.27
CA PHE A 549 1.43 10.41 -9.09
C PHE A 549 2.56 9.98 -10.04
N GLY A 550 2.84 8.67 -10.08
CA GLY A 550 3.90 8.12 -10.93
C GLY A 550 3.66 8.31 -12.44
N GLY A 551 2.39 8.32 -12.88
CA GLY A 551 2.02 8.52 -14.28
C GLY A 551 1.98 9.99 -14.69
N TYR A 552 2.90 10.41 -15.56
CA TYR A 552 2.98 11.75 -16.17
C TYR A 552 2.91 11.65 -17.70
N PRO A 553 2.28 12.58 -18.44
CA PRO A 553 1.64 13.84 -18.01
C PRO A 553 0.16 13.72 -17.63
N ALA A 554 -0.43 12.52 -17.57
CA ALA A 554 -1.86 12.35 -17.30
C ALA A 554 -2.33 12.95 -15.96
N CYS A 555 -1.45 13.02 -14.95
CA CYS A 555 -1.73 13.68 -13.67
C CYS A 555 -1.95 15.20 -13.82
N VAL A 556 -1.36 15.86 -14.83
CA VAL A 556 -1.55 17.29 -15.08
C VAL A 556 -3.01 17.58 -15.43
N THR A 557 -3.58 16.79 -16.35
CA THR A 557 -4.94 17.01 -16.85
C THR A 557 -6.01 16.49 -15.90
N SER A 558 -5.75 15.35 -15.23
CA SER A 558 -6.73 14.71 -14.35
C SER A 558 -6.82 15.35 -12.97
N ILE A 559 -5.68 15.75 -12.38
CA ILE A 559 -5.61 16.20 -10.98
C ILE A 559 -4.80 17.49 -10.78
N GLY A 560 -4.27 18.11 -11.86
CA GLY A 560 -3.57 19.40 -11.78
C GLY A 560 -2.18 19.33 -11.16
N GLN A 561 -1.54 18.16 -11.13
CA GLN A 561 -0.22 17.96 -10.52
C GLN A 561 0.86 17.97 -11.62
N ASP A 562 1.54 19.09 -11.82
CA ASP A 562 2.59 19.26 -12.83
C ASP A 562 4.00 19.26 -12.22
N TRP A 563 4.35 18.13 -11.61
CA TRP A 563 5.53 18.00 -10.78
C TRP A 563 6.86 18.03 -11.57
N ILE A 564 6.85 17.64 -12.85
CA ILE A 564 8.01 17.86 -13.75
C ILE A 564 8.27 19.35 -13.95
N ALA A 565 7.22 20.17 -14.13
CA ALA A 565 7.40 21.61 -14.25
C ALA A 565 7.91 22.24 -12.94
N TRP A 566 7.48 21.73 -11.79
CA TRP A 566 7.97 22.21 -10.48
C TRP A 566 9.44 21.89 -10.27
N ALA A 567 9.88 20.67 -10.60
CA ALA A 567 11.28 20.28 -10.55
C ALA A 567 12.14 21.14 -11.50
N LYS A 568 11.73 21.30 -12.76
CA LYS A 568 12.44 22.14 -13.75
C LYS A 568 12.53 23.61 -13.35
N ALA A 569 11.55 24.12 -12.61
CA ALA A 569 11.55 25.48 -12.09
C ALA A 569 12.33 25.63 -10.76
N GLY A 570 12.89 24.55 -10.22
CA GLY A 570 13.62 24.55 -8.95
C GLY A 570 12.72 24.80 -7.73
N TYR A 571 11.42 24.54 -7.81
CA TYR A 571 10.50 24.77 -6.69
C TYR A 571 10.57 23.67 -5.63
N VAL A 572 11.07 22.49 -5.97
CA VAL A 572 11.17 21.33 -5.07
C VAL A 572 12.61 20.79 -5.08
N ASP A 573 13.07 20.33 -3.93
CA ASP A 573 14.44 19.79 -3.77
C ASP A 573 14.52 18.31 -4.14
N PHE A 574 13.45 17.55 -3.88
CA PHE A 574 13.29 16.18 -4.38
C PHE A 574 11.83 15.78 -4.57
N VAL A 575 11.62 14.73 -5.36
CA VAL A 575 10.29 14.18 -5.66
C VAL A 575 10.18 12.70 -5.32
N CYS A 576 9.01 12.29 -4.84
CA CYS A 576 8.72 10.90 -4.51
C CYS A 576 7.50 10.40 -5.31
N PRO A 577 7.69 9.88 -6.54
CA PRO A 577 6.60 9.35 -7.33
C PRO A 577 6.06 8.05 -6.73
N MET A 578 4.76 7.98 -6.46
CA MET A 578 4.09 6.82 -5.87
C MET A 578 3.93 5.69 -6.89
N ASN A 579 5.00 4.94 -7.15
CA ASN A 579 5.07 3.83 -8.10
C ASN A 579 4.52 2.52 -7.47
N TYR A 580 3.38 2.62 -6.79
CA TYR A 580 2.81 1.50 -6.02
C TYR A 580 2.26 0.41 -6.93
N THR A 581 3.05 -0.64 -7.13
CA THR A 581 2.68 -1.79 -7.93
C THR A 581 3.49 -3.03 -7.52
N GLU A 582 2.86 -4.20 -7.70
CA GLU A 582 3.51 -5.51 -7.61
C GLU A 582 4.18 -5.92 -8.93
N ASN A 583 3.88 -5.24 -10.03
CA ASN A 583 4.43 -5.57 -11.33
C ASN A 583 5.76 -4.85 -11.54
N THR A 584 6.86 -5.58 -11.37
CA THR A 584 8.23 -5.10 -11.55
C THR A 584 8.47 -4.42 -12.91
N ASN A 585 7.89 -4.94 -13.99
CA ASN A 585 8.03 -4.34 -15.33
C ASN A 585 7.30 -2.99 -15.42
N TYR A 586 6.14 -2.88 -14.77
CA TYR A 586 5.41 -1.60 -14.72
C TYR A 586 6.13 -0.58 -13.84
N PHE A 587 6.65 -0.99 -12.68
CA PHE A 587 7.51 -0.16 -11.82
C PHE A 587 8.71 0.38 -12.61
N THR A 588 9.43 -0.51 -13.30
CA THR A 588 10.60 -0.18 -14.14
C THR A 588 10.24 0.82 -15.22
N ARG A 589 9.14 0.61 -15.95
CA ARG A 589 8.71 1.55 -17.00
C ARG A 589 8.40 2.93 -16.45
N LEU A 590 7.63 3.00 -15.36
CA LEU A 590 7.33 4.28 -14.69
C LEU A 590 8.62 5.01 -14.33
N LEU A 591 9.57 4.32 -13.71
CA LEU A 591 10.80 4.95 -13.28
C LEU A 591 11.69 5.39 -14.44
N VAL A 592 11.81 4.59 -15.51
CA VAL A 592 12.52 4.99 -16.74
C VAL A 592 11.95 6.29 -17.31
N ASP A 593 10.63 6.38 -17.44
CA ASP A 593 9.96 7.57 -17.97
C ASP A 593 10.19 8.79 -17.05
N GLN A 594 10.17 8.58 -15.72
CA GLN A 594 10.41 9.64 -14.74
C GLN A 594 11.84 10.16 -14.79
N ILE A 595 12.84 9.28 -14.78
CA ILE A 595 14.27 9.63 -14.86
C ILE A 595 14.56 10.42 -16.14
N ALA A 596 13.97 10.02 -17.27
CA ALA A 596 14.18 10.70 -18.56
C ALA A 596 13.65 12.15 -18.59
N LEU A 597 12.65 12.48 -17.77
CA LEU A 597 11.99 13.80 -17.76
C LEU A 597 12.50 14.74 -16.68
N MET A 598 13.13 14.21 -15.63
CA MET A 598 13.59 14.95 -14.46
C MET A 598 14.90 15.73 -14.73
N PRO A 599 15.06 16.93 -14.15
CA PRO A 599 16.36 17.58 -14.06
C PRO A 599 17.38 16.69 -13.33
N LYS A 600 18.63 16.68 -13.79
CA LYS A 600 19.69 15.81 -13.21
C LYS A 600 20.04 16.17 -11.76
N ASP A 601 19.78 17.40 -11.37
CA ASP A 601 20.11 17.97 -10.06
C ASP A 601 18.96 17.88 -9.04
N VAL A 602 17.79 17.38 -9.44
CA VAL A 602 16.66 17.13 -8.53
C VAL A 602 16.59 15.64 -8.23
N ALA A 603 16.70 15.28 -6.96
CA ALA A 603 16.68 13.89 -6.55
C ALA A 603 15.29 13.27 -6.70
N ILE A 604 15.26 11.97 -7.00
CA ILE A 604 14.05 11.17 -7.15
C ILE A 604 14.13 9.93 -6.27
N TYR A 605 13.14 9.78 -5.38
CA TYR A 605 13.00 8.64 -4.48
C TYR A 605 11.68 7.92 -4.78
N PRO A 606 11.66 7.01 -5.77
CA PRO A 606 10.43 6.30 -6.14
C PRO A 606 9.80 5.60 -4.94
N GLY A 607 8.49 5.77 -4.82
CA GLY A 607 7.66 5.17 -3.81
C GLY A 607 7.40 3.70 -4.10
N ILE A 608 7.85 2.84 -3.20
CA ILE A 608 7.66 1.39 -3.18
C ILE A 608 6.44 1.08 -2.31
N GLY A 609 5.37 0.59 -2.95
CA GLY A 609 4.10 0.30 -2.28
C GLY A 609 4.15 -1.05 -1.55
N ALA A 610 4.93 -1.15 -0.48
CA ALA A 610 5.08 -2.37 0.30
C ALA A 610 3.76 -2.83 0.94
N THR A 611 2.94 -1.90 1.42
CA THR A 611 1.63 -2.14 2.06
C THR A 611 0.55 -1.17 1.58
N ALA A 612 0.68 -0.64 0.36
CA ALA A 612 -0.33 0.26 -0.21
C ALA A 612 -1.66 -0.45 -0.51
N THR A 613 -2.77 0.28 -0.55
CA THR A 613 -4.12 -0.29 -0.81
C THR A 613 -4.20 -1.16 -2.07
N ASN A 614 -3.41 -0.85 -3.10
CA ASN A 614 -3.36 -1.56 -4.37
C ASN A 614 -2.09 -2.43 -4.57
N SER A 615 -1.21 -2.51 -3.57
CA SER A 615 0.09 -3.19 -3.67
C SER A 615 0.51 -3.76 -2.33
N LEU A 616 0.84 -5.04 -2.28
CA LEU A 616 1.50 -5.64 -1.11
C LEU A 616 2.67 -6.52 -1.57
N LEU A 617 3.87 -6.09 -1.19
CA LEU A 617 5.12 -6.70 -1.61
C LEU A 617 5.66 -7.61 -0.51
N THR A 618 6.30 -8.71 -0.90
CA THR A 618 7.16 -9.45 0.02
C THR A 618 8.45 -8.65 0.27
N PRO A 619 9.18 -8.92 1.37
CA PRO A 619 10.44 -8.20 1.64
C PRO A 619 11.45 -8.29 0.50
N ASP A 620 11.52 -9.40 -0.22
CA ASP A 620 12.39 -9.56 -1.39
C ASP A 620 11.94 -8.80 -2.63
N ALA A 621 10.63 -8.63 -2.82
CA ALA A 621 10.11 -7.75 -3.87
C ALA A 621 10.36 -6.27 -3.55
N VAL A 622 10.36 -5.87 -2.27
CA VAL A 622 10.80 -4.53 -1.85
C VAL A 622 12.29 -4.34 -2.17
N VAL A 623 13.15 -5.29 -1.78
CA VAL A 623 14.59 -5.23 -2.06
C VAL A 623 14.88 -5.24 -3.56
N GLU A 624 14.11 -5.99 -4.36
CA GLU A 624 14.15 -5.93 -5.83
C GLU A 624 13.83 -4.52 -6.37
N GLN A 625 12.76 -3.87 -5.89
CA GLN A 625 12.44 -2.52 -6.34
C GLN A 625 13.50 -1.49 -5.91
N ILE A 626 14.16 -1.70 -4.77
CA ILE A 626 15.35 -0.92 -4.36
C ILE A 626 16.51 -1.13 -5.35
N TYR A 627 16.82 -2.40 -5.67
CA TYR A 627 17.86 -2.76 -6.63
C TYR A 627 17.61 -2.13 -8.02
N LEU A 628 16.36 -2.17 -8.50
CA LEU A 628 15.97 -1.56 -9.77
C LEU A 628 16.06 -0.04 -9.72
N SER A 629 15.67 0.58 -8.61
CA SER A 629 15.77 2.03 -8.42
C SER A 629 17.22 2.49 -8.59
N ARG A 630 18.17 1.79 -7.98
CA ARG A 630 19.62 2.04 -8.14
C ARG A 630 20.09 1.82 -9.57
N SER A 631 19.71 0.69 -10.17
CA SER A 631 20.13 0.31 -11.53
C SER A 631 19.65 1.30 -12.60
N LEU A 632 18.56 2.01 -12.33
CA LEU A 632 17.96 3.01 -13.22
C LEU A 632 18.43 4.45 -12.92
N GLY A 633 19.29 4.63 -11.91
CA GLY A 633 19.88 5.93 -11.58
C GLY A 633 19.03 6.81 -10.65
N ALA A 634 18.04 6.24 -9.95
CA ALA A 634 17.36 6.98 -8.89
C ALA A 634 18.32 7.26 -7.73
N SER A 635 18.14 8.40 -7.08
CA SER A 635 19.03 8.88 -6.00
C SER A 635 18.74 8.21 -4.65
N GLY A 636 17.77 7.29 -4.60
CA GLY A 636 17.26 6.67 -3.39
C GLY A 636 15.93 5.99 -3.62
N TRP A 637 15.15 5.79 -2.54
CA TRP A 637 13.87 5.10 -2.54
C TRP A 637 13.03 5.51 -1.33
N THR A 638 11.71 5.34 -1.44
CA THR A 638 10.77 5.60 -0.34
C THR A 638 9.84 4.41 -0.14
N ILE A 639 9.70 3.86 1.07
CA ILE A 639 8.78 2.75 1.36
C ILE A 639 7.44 3.27 1.90
N PHE A 640 6.33 2.80 1.33
CA PHE A 640 4.97 3.04 1.81
C PHE A 640 4.30 1.73 2.30
N ASP A 641 3.81 1.62 3.52
CA ASP A 641 3.81 2.58 4.64
C ASP A 641 4.40 2.01 5.92
N TYR A 642 5.28 2.77 6.56
CA TYR A 642 5.91 2.40 7.82
C TYR A 642 4.86 2.17 8.90
N SER A 643 4.79 0.91 9.32
CA SER A 643 3.84 0.30 10.24
C SER A 643 4.56 -0.83 10.97
N LEU A 644 3.89 -1.45 11.94
CA LEU A 644 4.42 -2.63 12.62
C LEU A 644 4.80 -3.75 11.64
N ASP A 645 3.99 -3.98 10.60
CA ASP A 645 4.27 -5.00 9.60
C ASP A 645 5.57 -4.71 8.83
N ILE A 646 5.80 -3.45 8.44
CA ILE A 646 7.06 -3.05 7.79
C ILE A 646 8.25 -3.16 8.74
N SER A 647 8.08 -2.76 10.01
CA SER A 647 9.11 -2.91 11.05
C SER A 647 9.54 -4.37 11.21
N GLU A 648 8.59 -5.31 11.29
CA GLU A 648 8.92 -6.71 11.55
C GLU A 648 9.36 -7.51 10.31
N THR A 649 8.95 -7.09 9.11
CA THR A 649 9.14 -7.90 7.91
C THR A 649 10.10 -7.29 6.89
N VAL A 650 10.04 -5.98 6.65
CA VAL A 650 10.81 -5.31 5.59
C VAL A 650 12.10 -4.71 6.13
N LEU A 651 12.07 -4.04 7.30
CA LEU A 651 13.27 -3.46 7.91
C LEU A 651 14.39 -4.48 8.13
N PRO A 652 14.14 -5.71 8.63
CA PRO A 652 15.19 -6.70 8.81
C PRO A 652 15.81 -7.15 7.48
N ALA A 653 15.01 -7.19 6.40
CA ALA A 653 15.50 -7.58 5.07
C ALA A 653 16.41 -6.50 4.47
N ILE A 654 16.02 -5.23 4.56
CA ILE A 654 16.86 -4.14 4.03
C ILE A 654 18.12 -3.93 4.87
N GLY A 655 18.02 -4.01 6.21
CA GLY A 655 19.15 -3.83 7.13
C GLY A 655 20.20 -4.94 7.03
N MET A 656 19.81 -6.13 6.53
CA MET A 656 20.74 -7.23 6.27
C MET A 656 21.63 -7.00 5.04
N GLY A 657 21.18 -6.17 4.10
CA GLY A 657 21.77 -6.06 2.76
C GLY A 657 21.85 -4.63 2.26
N VAL A 658 20.84 -4.24 1.49
CA VAL A 658 20.80 -2.96 0.76
C VAL A 658 21.02 -1.74 1.65
N ALA A 659 20.71 -1.80 2.94
CA ALA A 659 20.86 -0.70 3.89
C ALA A 659 21.75 -1.05 5.10
N LYS A 660 22.60 -2.08 5.01
CA LYS A 660 23.44 -2.57 6.13
C LYS A 660 24.44 -1.55 6.69
N SER A 661 24.73 -0.48 5.97
CA SER A 661 25.63 0.60 6.39
C SER A 661 24.93 1.94 6.25
N LYS A 662 25.25 2.89 7.13
CA LYS A 662 24.69 4.25 7.07
C LYS A 662 24.98 4.90 5.71
N ALA A 663 24.04 5.70 5.22
CA ALA A 663 24.17 6.47 4.00
C ALA A 663 23.74 7.92 4.23
N GLN A 664 24.39 8.83 3.51
CA GLN A 664 23.98 10.23 3.46
C GLN A 664 23.00 10.44 2.31
N PRO A 665 21.87 11.11 2.53
CA PRO A 665 21.00 11.49 1.43
C PRO A 665 21.68 12.50 0.49
N PRO A 666 21.48 12.41 -0.84
CA PRO A 666 22.19 13.28 -1.79
C PRO A 666 21.71 14.75 -1.77
N HIS A 667 20.50 15.02 -1.27
CA HIS A 667 19.94 16.38 -1.19
C HIS A 667 20.60 17.23 -0.09
N THR A 668 21.14 16.60 0.96
CA THR A 668 21.69 17.28 2.14
C THR A 668 23.13 17.73 2.01
N SER A 669 23.68 17.80 0.79
CA SER A 669 25.02 18.34 0.61
C SER A 669 25.04 19.86 0.90
N ARG A 670 25.16 20.22 2.19
CA ARG A 670 25.65 21.52 2.68
C ARG A 670 26.92 21.94 1.89
N LEU A 671 27.69 20.96 1.44
CA LEU A 671 28.87 21.10 0.57
C LEU A 671 28.61 21.56 -0.88
N ASN A 672 27.42 21.37 -1.44
CA ASN A 672 27.10 21.83 -2.80
C ASN A 672 26.54 23.25 -2.86
N ARG A 673 26.21 23.86 -1.71
CA ARG A 673 25.77 25.26 -1.67
C ARG A 673 26.94 26.22 -1.63
N ASP A 674 28.01 25.89 -0.90
CA ASP A 674 29.24 26.70 -0.85
C ASP A 674 30.08 26.66 -2.15
N LEU A 675 29.75 25.78 -3.10
CA LEU A 675 30.35 25.72 -4.44
C LEU A 675 29.46 26.35 -5.53
N ARG A 676 28.29 26.87 -5.17
CA ARG A 676 27.32 27.50 -6.10
C ARG A 676 27.12 29.00 -5.86
N ASP A 677 27.69 29.54 -4.78
CA ASP A 677 27.94 30.97 -4.57
C ASP A 677 29.39 31.31 -4.96
#